data_AF-A0AA42T6Y7-F1
#
_entry.id   AF-A0AA42T6Y7-F1
#
_cell.length_a   1.000
_cell.length_b   1.000
_cell.length_c   1.000
_cell.angle_alpha   90.00
_cell.angle_beta   90.00
_cell.angle_gamma   90.00
#
_symmetry.space_group_name_H-M   'P 1'
#
loop_
_entity.id
_entity.type
_entity.pdbx_description
1 polymer ?
#
loop_
_entity_poly.entity_id
_entity_poly.type
_entity_poly.pdbx_seq_one_letter_code
_entity_poly.pdbx_strand_id
1 'polypeptide(L)'
;MIITKEIIEKIMPGKWYIEPEKEWSAYHISENKLNCKKGETLFIAMDKETWLKGTSNSGVYANWEDTHKLVHSFSENIQGIVAQYPIENLPRKIPQYIVDNSYNFISQCAEYVRDKIQSKVISITGTVGKTSTKDYLKLLLKEFGTSYATHGNHNSRTGVKLTLSNAISNPDYLVLETAMTALTMKTGGISQISRPDIAIITQIGVGQKGYDEDQTADFKSRIADGLKKDGVVIINRDIRIYDQLCDYVKRYHNNILSYGKHPSADVCFQRNEKGFSVTTKKYKYEINLDKFFDDGTLSNMVAAIATLSYLDLDIAKVQHLFNTFSNKSSTLEVDYLEEKQIHVIDDTYNAEYLSMVNAFKYCNERFKQNRKVLIIGDIINLEKKSKQVHEELLQPILENEFSLIATFGKDTNYLNHLLPKERNLGHYTDEKNCIERVGNHLKPEDVILIKGSRRNSTIHLMPKLLKEKLLSASKYKPGHQYVVTSLNNADFSENIWSTTTEYGIAPLLLTYLALRKYALDEIQLDTLYKVTLNVSKEGQHSNSLGLLEGEQYSFMQLMQYTILTQKPDCILALAEQLYQTTSQALSSIKSEAENLGIDPEKILNVTGRNYKDQVQNKTFRDIFSIARNIFNLPIYFREPFLVALAYFKGKVLEPISPVAYTGLLNGFLFIGDQYRRTYIAYREKEQPQISIFSITSNEQRIEYLLPYYQVFTDLPKSKRLTAKTPIINILGDTYFGEAYTEVREKRGVKDGLQQYGYGHSFKKIANFFNPDDINIVNFEAVFYDGKQVSPLDQIKPFILGANAKKTIEEFKSRNINCVVLANNHLKDYGSDYLISTLEHFNRADIKYIGAGRDQEEAHHFFEVTWQDKTYAIFNGYWHRDTAYKKFDFYALGHRAGVACSHGLLLGQILQYKRLHPQNKIIVINHWGIDFKPIHSEQEKLAYTLTQLGVDLIIGHGPHTIQPIKYINGKPVIFSIGNGIFNSNGEYDKHQAMPYGCIVRLNIDEIKLRIYPIYTNNLKTFWQPYLVGEEQFKQVKEYLTDLVDKQFIFGNDNLGKFIEILF
;
A
#
# COMPACT_ATOMS: atom_id res chain seq x y z
N MET A 1 34.02 -12.94 -24.77
CA MET A 1 34.14 -11.75 -25.65
C MET A 1 33.43 -10.58 -24.98
N ILE A 2 33.75 -9.35 -25.38
CA ILE A 2 33.18 -8.11 -24.84
C ILE A 2 32.61 -7.28 -26.00
N ILE A 3 31.69 -6.35 -25.74
CA ILE A 3 31.14 -5.47 -26.77
C ILE A 3 32.04 -4.24 -26.85
N THR A 4 32.74 -4.08 -27.97
CA THR A 4 33.59 -2.91 -28.25
C THR A 4 32.96 -2.02 -29.31
N LYS A 5 33.57 -0.85 -29.53
CA LYS A 5 33.21 0.06 -30.61
C LYS A 5 33.15 -0.64 -31.97
N GLU A 6 34.20 -1.40 -32.32
CA GLU A 6 34.33 -2.08 -33.61
C GLU A 6 33.25 -3.15 -33.80
N ILE A 7 32.84 -3.81 -32.69
CA ILE A 7 31.76 -4.80 -32.73
C ILE A 7 30.42 -4.12 -32.98
N ILE A 8 30.15 -2.98 -32.33
CA ILE A 8 28.91 -2.20 -32.56
C ILE A 8 28.81 -1.78 -34.02
N GLU A 9 29.88 -1.22 -34.57
CA GLU A 9 29.95 -0.76 -35.97
C GLU A 9 29.83 -1.91 -36.98
N LYS A 10 30.30 -3.11 -36.62
CA LYS A 10 30.17 -4.31 -37.44
C LYS A 10 28.78 -4.93 -37.38
N ILE A 11 28.09 -4.83 -36.25
CA ILE A 11 26.75 -5.39 -36.07
C ILE A 11 25.76 -4.67 -36.99
N MET A 12 25.74 -3.33 -36.97
CA MET A 12 24.79 -2.54 -37.72
C MET A 12 25.41 -1.22 -38.18
N PRO A 13 25.16 -0.77 -39.42
CA PRO A 13 25.60 0.56 -39.85
C PRO A 13 24.88 1.65 -39.05
N GLY A 14 25.64 2.67 -38.67
CA GLY A 14 25.20 3.80 -37.84
C GLY A 14 26.30 4.84 -37.70
N LYS A 15 26.09 5.81 -36.81
CA LYS A 15 27.06 6.89 -36.55
C LYS A 15 27.18 7.17 -35.05
N TRP A 16 28.41 7.40 -34.58
CA TRP A 16 28.62 7.89 -33.22
C TRP A 16 28.22 9.37 -33.13
N TYR A 17 27.26 9.66 -32.25
CA TYR A 17 26.96 11.03 -31.84
C TYR A 17 27.93 11.50 -30.75
N ILE A 18 28.24 10.60 -29.81
CA ILE A 18 29.36 10.74 -28.88
C ILE A 18 30.20 9.48 -29.04
N GLU A 19 31.44 9.66 -29.48
CA GLU A 19 32.36 8.54 -29.75
C GLU A 19 32.98 8.01 -28.44
N PRO A 20 33.12 6.69 -28.28
CA PRO A 20 33.76 6.11 -27.10
C PRO A 20 35.28 6.30 -27.12
N GLU A 21 35.87 6.33 -25.92
CA GLU A 21 37.32 6.28 -25.75
C GLU A 21 37.91 4.95 -26.25
N LYS A 22 39.21 4.92 -26.53
CA LYS A 22 39.88 3.79 -27.19
C LYS A 22 39.78 2.46 -26.43
N GLU A 23 39.67 2.50 -25.09
CA GLU A 23 39.57 1.31 -24.23
C GLU A 23 38.13 1.00 -23.79
N TRP A 24 37.14 1.67 -24.39
CA TRP A 24 35.74 1.50 -24.01
C TRP A 24 35.20 0.11 -24.38
N SER A 25 34.44 -0.48 -23.45
CA SER A 25 33.74 -1.74 -23.67
C SER A 25 32.48 -1.84 -22.81
N ALA A 26 31.56 -2.72 -23.24
CA ALA A 26 30.38 -3.12 -22.49
C ALA A 26 30.30 -4.65 -22.38
N TYR A 27 29.71 -5.14 -21.30
CA TYR A 27 29.62 -6.56 -20.95
C TYR A 27 28.18 -7.06 -20.89
N HIS A 28 27.21 -6.14 -20.99
CA HIS A 28 25.80 -6.42 -20.86
C HIS A 28 25.00 -5.56 -21.86
N ILE A 29 23.90 -6.09 -22.40
CA ILE A 29 22.92 -5.35 -23.21
C ILE A 29 21.56 -5.45 -22.53
N SER A 30 20.87 -4.31 -22.44
CA SER A 30 19.52 -4.21 -21.91
C SER A 30 18.74 -3.08 -22.58
N GLU A 31 17.43 -3.26 -22.70
CA GLU A 31 16.43 -2.27 -23.12
C GLU A 31 15.60 -1.73 -21.94
N ASN A 32 15.81 -2.27 -20.73
CA ASN A 32 15.05 -1.93 -19.53
C ASN A 32 15.97 -1.46 -18.40
N LYS A 33 15.66 -0.29 -17.82
CA LYS A 33 16.44 0.33 -16.74
C LYS A 33 16.63 -0.57 -15.52
N LEU A 34 15.66 -1.41 -15.20
CA LEU A 34 15.70 -2.31 -14.04
C LEU A 34 16.71 -3.45 -14.21
N ASN A 35 17.10 -3.74 -15.45
CA ASN A 35 18.08 -4.78 -15.78
C ASN A 35 19.47 -4.20 -16.04
N CYS A 36 19.66 -2.88 -15.99
CA CYS A 36 20.96 -2.26 -16.19
C CYS A 36 21.92 -2.64 -15.05
N LYS A 37 23.10 -3.10 -15.43
CA LYS A 37 24.26 -3.31 -14.56
C LYS A 37 25.21 -2.14 -14.68
N LYS A 38 25.47 -1.48 -13.54
CA LYS A 38 26.31 -0.28 -13.44
C LYS A 38 27.71 -0.55 -14.01
N GLY A 39 28.13 0.29 -14.97
CA GLY A 39 29.44 0.20 -15.63
C GLY A 39 29.58 -0.91 -16.69
N GLU A 40 28.54 -1.73 -16.90
CA GLU A 40 28.61 -2.87 -17.83
C GLU A 40 27.66 -2.72 -19.03
N THR A 41 26.63 -1.89 -18.93
CA THR A 41 25.46 -1.99 -19.82
C THR A 41 25.55 -1.09 -21.05
N LEU A 42 25.51 -1.68 -22.25
CA LEU A 42 25.09 -1.01 -23.47
C LEU A 42 23.55 -0.95 -23.51
N PHE A 43 22.99 0.24 -23.32
CA PHE A 43 21.55 0.43 -23.26
C PHE A 43 20.94 0.66 -24.64
N ILE A 44 19.84 -0.03 -24.94
CA ILE A 44 19.11 0.15 -26.20
C ILE A 44 17.90 1.04 -25.94
N ALA A 45 18.02 2.32 -26.31
CA ALA A 45 16.92 3.29 -26.23
C ALA A 45 16.01 3.15 -27.45
N MET A 46 14.70 3.16 -27.23
CA MET A 46 13.66 2.93 -28.23
C MET A 46 12.41 3.75 -27.92
N ASP A 47 11.88 4.41 -28.94
CA ASP A 47 10.54 4.97 -28.89
C ASP A 47 9.47 3.86 -28.94
N LYS A 48 8.22 4.26 -28.69
CA LYS A 48 7.07 3.35 -28.69
C LYS A 48 6.82 2.71 -30.06
N GLU A 49 7.00 3.46 -31.13
CA GLU A 49 6.71 2.96 -32.48
C GLU A 49 7.69 1.85 -32.90
N THR A 50 8.98 2.08 -32.68
CA THR A 50 10.04 1.11 -32.94
C THR A 50 9.86 -0.13 -32.07
N TRP A 51 9.55 0.05 -30.79
CA TRP A 51 9.24 -1.08 -29.91
C TRP A 51 8.06 -1.91 -30.41
N LEU A 52 6.93 -1.27 -30.78
CA LEU A 52 5.75 -1.98 -31.26
C LEU A 52 5.99 -2.69 -32.59
N LYS A 53 6.67 -2.04 -33.53
CA LYS A 53 7.05 -2.64 -34.83
C LYS A 53 7.95 -3.86 -34.62
N GLY A 54 8.98 -3.73 -33.78
CA GLY A 54 9.93 -4.80 -33.49
C GLY A 54 9.32 -5.97 -32.71
N THR A 55 8.47 -5.66 -31.72
CA THR A 55 7.88 -6.68 -30.85
C THR A 55 6.59 -7.29 -31.34
N SER A 56 5.89 -6.62 -32.28
CA SER A 56 4.51 -6.94 -32.69
C SER A 56 3.54 -7.11 -31.50
N ASN A 57 3.83 -6.47 -30.36
CA ASN A 57 2.97 -6.53 -29.18
C ASN A 57 1.67 -5.75 -29.42
N SER A 58 0.55 -6.25 -28.88
CA SER A 58 -0.77 -5.62 -28.98
C SER A 58 -1.54 -5.70 -27.65
N GLY A 59 -2.63 -4.92 -27.54
CA GLY A 59 -3.48 -4.88 -26.36
C GLY A 59 -2.73 -4.39 -25.11
N VAL A 60 -2.88 -5.09 -23.98
CA VAL A 60 -2.23 -4.73 -22.70
C VAL A 60 -0.70 -4.78 -22.76
N TYR A 61 -0.11 -5.48 -23.74
CA TYR A 61 1.34 -5.57 -23.94
C TYR A 61 1.91 -4.44 -24.82
N ALA A 62 1.06 -3.54 -25.33
CA ALA A 62 1.47 -2.40 -26.16
C ALA A 62 1.84 -1.14 -25.34
N ASN A 63 1.79 -1.21 -24.02
CA ASN A 63 2.18 -0.09 -23.16
C ASN A 63 3.70 -0.02 -23.07
N TRP A 64 4.28 0.90 -23.85
CA TRP A 64 5.70 1.20 -23.86
C TRP A 64 5.90 2.70 -23.70
N GLU A 65 6.72 3.07 -22.72
CA GLU A 65 7.18 4.43 -22.52
C GLU A 65 8.45 4.64 -23.34
N ASP A 66 8.55 5.76 -24.03
CA ASP A 66 9.75 6.13 -24.80
C ASP A 66 10.98 6.15 -23.89
N THR A 67 11.88 5.18 -24.08
CA THR A 67 13.00 4.99 -23.14
C THR A 67 14.11 6.01 -23.33
N HIS A 68 14.12 6.78 -24.43
CA HIS A 68 15.05 7.90 -24.60
C HIS A 68 14.91 8.91 -23.45
N LYS A 69 13.67 9.21 -23.06
CA LYS A 69 13.36 10.16 -21.97
C LYS A 69 13.76 9.63 -20.60
N LEU A 70 13.75 8.31 -20.44
CA LEU A 70 14.08 7.67 -19.18
C LEU A 70 15.59 7.63 -18.91
N VAL A 71 16.44 7.67 -19.95
CA VAL A 71 17.90 7.56 -19.79
C VAL A 71 18.45 8.57 -18.79
N HIS A 72 17.90 9.78 -18.72
CA HIS A 72 18.31 10.80 -17.75
C HIS A 72 18.22 10.34 -16.29
N SER A 73 17.29 9.43 -15.95
CA SER A 73 17.07 8.99 -14.58
C SER A 73 18.02 7.87 -14.14
N PHE A 74 18.78 7.27 -15.05
CA PHE A 74 19.65 6.11 -14.75
C PHE A 74 20.93 6.09 -15.59
N SER A 75 21.33 7.22 -16.17
CA SER A 75 22.50 7.37 -17.02
C SER A 75 23.80 6.91 -16.33
N GLU A 76 23.87 6.97 -15.00
CA GLU A 76 25.00 6.47 -14.20
C GLU A 76 25.16 4.93 -14.21
N ASN A 77 24.12 4.19 -14.63
CA ASN A 77 24.10 2.72 -14.60
C ASN A 77 24.41 2.06 -15.94
N ILE A 78 24.71 2.84 -16.97
CA ILE A 78 24.99 2.34 -18.33
C ILE A 78 26.43 2.67 -18.72
N GLN A 79 26.90 2.20 -19.84
CA GLN A 79 28.28 2.39 -20.32
C GLN A 79 28.30 2.97 -21.73
N GLY A 80 27.27 2.67 -22.53
CA GLY A 80 26.99 3.27 -23.83
C GLY A 80 25.51 3.18 -24.15
N ILE A 81 25.10 3.84 -25.22
CA ILE A 81 23.71 3.87 -25.70
C ILE A 81 23.69 3.52 -27.19
N VAL A 82 22.73 2.70 -27.61
CA VAL A 82 22.30 2.59 -29.01
C VAL A 82 20.88 3.16 -29.11
N ALA A 83 20.65 4.11 -30.00
CA ALA A 83 19.39 4.86 -30.10
C ALA A 83 19.02 5.22 -31.54
N GLN A 84 17.76 5.58 -31.79
CA GLN A 84 17.28 6.09 -33.09
C GLN A 84 17.75 7.52 -33.35
N TYR A 85 17.86 8.30 -32.29
CA TYR A 85 18.25 9.69 -32.33
C TYR A 85 19.07 10.05 -31.09
N PRO A 86 19.94 11.08 -31.18
CA PRO A 86 20.73 11.55 -30.05
C PRO A 86 19.90 11.88 -28.82
N ILE A 87 20.41 11.51 -27.64
CA ILE A 87 19.89 11.95 -26.35
C ILE A 87 20.78 13.09 -25.85
N GLU A 88 20.27 14.30 -25.92
CA GLU A 88 20.98 15.52 -25.50
C GLU A 88 20.93 15.72 -23.98
N ASN A 89 21.81 16.56 -23.45
CA ASN A 89 21.80 17.00 -22.04
C ASN A 89 21.85 15.85 -21.01
N LEU A 90 22.54 14.76 -21.34
CA LEU A 90 22.81 13.70 -20.36
C LEU A 90 23.79 14.21 -19.29
N PRO A 91 23.61 13.82 -18.01
CA PRO A 91 24.47 14.27 -16.90
C PRO A 91 25.97 13.99 -17.09
N ARG A 92 26.31 12.98 -17.91
CA ARG A 92 27.68 12.65 -18.31
C ARG A 92 27.75 12.39 -19.81
N LYS A 93 28.94 12.55 -20.39
CA LYS A 93 29.22 12.17 -21.78
C LYS A 93 29.24 10.64 -21.89
N ILE A 94 28.13 10.07 -22.33
CA ILE A 94 27.99 8.64 -22.60
C ILE A 94 28.16 8.43 -24.10
N PRO A 95 28.95 7.44 -24.55
CA PRO A 95 29.00 7.08 -25.96
C PRO A 95 27.62 6.72 -26.49
N GLN A 96 27.24 7.31 -27.63
CA GLN A 96 25.91 7.10 -28.25
C GLN A 96 26.09 6.72 -29.71
N TYR A 97 25.65 5.51 -30.06
CA TYR A 97 25.63 5.02 -31.43
C TYR A 97 24.22 5.13 -32.00
N ILE A 98 24.07 5.94 -33.04
CA ILE A 98 22.79 6.26 -33.65
C ILE A 98 22.56 5.36 -34.86
N VAL A 99 21.42 4.66 -34.87
CA VAL A 99 21.01 3.69 -35.90
C VAL A 99 19.58 3.94 -36.31
N ASP A 100 19.19 3.60 -37.54
CA ASP A 100 17.82 3.84 -38.02
C ASP A 100 16.75 3.06 -37.22
N ASN A 101 17.12 1.90 -36.66
CA ASN A 101 16.21 1.07 -35.87
C ASN A 101 16.96 0.34 -34.76
N SER A 102 16.91 0.87 -33.53
CA SER A 102 17.64 0.29 -32.40
C SER A 102 17.07 -1.07 -31.93
N TYR A 103 15.82 -1.42 -32.25
CA TYR A 103 15.32 -2.78 -32.02
C TYR A 103 16.00 -3.82 -32.92
N ASN A 104 16.29 -3.46 -34.18
CA ASN A 104 17.00 -4.34 -35.10
C ASN A 104 18.44 -4.61 -34.64
N PHE A 105 19.07 -3.65 -33.96
CA PHE A 105 20.38 -3.85 -33.34
C PHE A 105 20.37 -5.02 -32.35
N ILE A 106 19.32 -5.18 -31.53
CA ILE A 106 19.17 -6.33 -30.61
C ILE A 106 19.15 -7.65 -31.39
N SER A 107 18.47 -7.69 -32.53
CA SER A 107 18.36 -8.91 -33.35
C SER A 107 19.69 -9.26 -34.01
N GLN A 108 20.36 -8.29 -34.63
CA GLN A 108 21.66 -8.49 -35.28
C GLN A 108 22.76 -8.79 -34.27
N CYS A 109 22.71 -8.20 -33.06
CA CYS A 109 23.64 -8.54 -31.99
C CYS A 109 23.46 -10.00 -31.53
N ALA A 110 22.22 -10.46 -31.38
CA ALA A 110 21.94 -11.86 -31.02
C ALA A 110 22.48 -12.83 -32.08
N GLU A 111 22.29 -12.53 -33.37
CA GLU A 111 22.82 -13.32 -34.49
C GLU A 111 24.36 -13.32 -34.50
N TYR A 112 24.97 -12.14 -34.38
CA TYR A 112 26.41 -11.98 -34.33
C TYR A 112 27.03 -12.78 -33.18
N VAL A 113 26.47 -12.68 -31.98
CA VAL A 113 26.97 -13.45 -30.82
C VAL A 113 26.76 -14.94 -31.06
N ARG A 114 25.60 -15.36 -31.58
CA ARG A 114 25.33 -16.76 -31.87
C ARG A 114 26.31 -17.36 -32.90
N ASP A 115 26.74 -16.59 -33.90
CA ASP A 115 27.74 -17.01 -34.89
C ASP A 115 29.14 -17.21 -34.28
N LYS A 116 29.43 -16.56 -33.15
CA LYS A 116 30.76 -16.53 -32.54
C LYS A 116 30.91 -17.45 -31.34
N ILE A 117 29.84 -17.72 -30.60
CA ILE A 117 29.90 -18.59 -29.43
C ILE A 117 29.88 -20.07 -29.81
N GLN A 118 30.58 -20.88 -29.03
CA GLN A 118 30.66 -22.33 -29.15
C GLN A 118 29.77 -23.06 -28.13
N SER A 119 28.99 -22.31 -27.36
CA SER A 119 28.09 -22.82 -26.33
C SER A 119 27.19 -23.94 -26.85
N LYS A 120 26.95 -24.95 -26.00
CA LYS A 120 25.84 -25.88 -26.15
C LYS A 120 24.54 -25.17 -25.78
N VAL A 121 23.69 -24.94 -26.77
CA VAL A 121 22.46 -24.17 -26.61
C VAL A 121 21.28 -25.10 -26.32
N ILE A 122 20.63 -24.90 -25.18
CA ILE A 122 19.48 -25.68 -24.72
C ILE A 122 18.26 -24.75 -24.68
N SER A 123 17.28 -24.94 -25.56
CA SER A 123 16.05 -24.13 -25.58
C SER A 123 14.88 -24.88 -24.97
N ILE A 124 14.08 -24.23 -24.12
CA ILE A 124 13.01 -24.85 -23.35
C ILE A 124 11.69 -24.14 -23.62
N THR A 125 10.65 -24.88 -23.99
CA THR A 125 9.28 -24.38 -24.02
C THR A 125 8.32 -25.36 -23.36
N GLY A 126 7.10 -24.88 -23.13
CA GLY A 126 6.01 -25.62 -22.51
C GLY A 126 4.96 -24.68 -21.97
N THR A 127 3.79 -25.20 -21.64
CA THR A 127 2.75 -24.43 -20.93
C THR A 127 3.25 -24.19 -19.50
N VAL A 128 3.56 -25.26 -18.77
CA VAL A 128 4.16 -25.23 -17.42
C VAL A 128 5.54 -25.91 -17.36
N GLY A 129 6.33 -25.65 -16.33
CA GLY A 129 7.62 -26.34 -16.07
C GLY A 129 8.88 -25.70 -16.65
N LYS A 130 8.77 -24.78 -17.62
CA LYS A 130 9.90 -24.13 -18.31
C LYS A 130 10.99 -23.57 -17.38
N THR A 131 10.59 -22.70 -16.45
CA THR A 131 11.50 -21.99 -15.56
C THR A 131 12.17 -22.95 -14.58
N SER A 132 11.41 -23.88 -14.00
CA SER A 132 11.96 -24.91 -13.11
C SER A 132 12.97 -25.81 -13.82
N THR A 133 12.67 -26.29 -15.04
CA THR A 133 13.62 -27.09 -15.83
C THR A 133 14.87 -26.29 -16.20
N LYS A 134 14.72 -25.01 -16.60
CA LYS A 134 15.85 -24.11 -16.88
C LYS A 134 16.75 -23.95 -15.65
N ASP A 135 16.16 -23.75 -14.47
CA ASP A 135 16.91 -23.52 -13.25
C ASP A 135 17.57 -24.80 -12.71
N TYR A 136 16.92 -25.97 -12.84
CA TYR A 136 17.58 -27.26 -12.60
C TYR A 136 18.78 -27.44 -13.54
N LEU A 137 18.61 -27.22 -14.85
CA LEU A 137 19.72 -27.30 -15.79
C LEU A 137 20.84 -26.33 -15.44
N LYS A 138 20.53 -25.07 -15.11
CA LYS A 138 21.52 -24.08 -14.69
C LYS A 138 22.27 -24.52 -13.42
N LEU A 139 21.57 -25.14 -12.45
CA LEU A 139 22.21 -25.64 -11.23
C LEU A 139 23.14 -26.82 -11.55
N LEU A 140 22.64 -27.82 -12.27
CA LEU A 140 23.36 -29.06 -12.52
C LEU A 140 24.54 -28.86 -13.48
N LEU A 141 24.38 -28.03 -14.52
CA LEU A 141 25.43 -27.80 -15.53
C LEU A 141 26.64 -27.04 -14.99
N LYS A 142 26.51 -26.32 -13.87
CA LYS A 142 27.64 -25.62 -13.23
C LYS A 142 28.77 -26.55 -12.80
N GLU A 143 28.46 -27.80 -12.47
CA GLU A 143 29.46 -28.81 -12.11
C GLU A 143 30.26 -29.32 -13.33
N PHE A 144 29.81 -29.01 -14.54
CA PHE A 144 30.43 -29.48 -15.79
C PHE A 144 30.99 -28.33 -16.65
N GLY A 145 30.73 -27.07 -16.30
CA GLY A 145 31.24 -25.92 -17.03
C GLY A 145 30.53 -24.60 -16.70
N THR A 146 30.97 -23.53 -17.35
CA THR A 146 30.32 -22.22 -17.25
C THR A 146 28.96 -22.25 -17.94
N SER A 147 27.95 -21.63 -17.30
CA SER A 147 26.60 -21.57 -17.87
C SER A 147 26.00 -20.18 -17.79
N TYR A 148 25.26 -19.81 -18.82
CA TYR A 148 24.40 -18.63 -18.86
C TYR A 148 22.98 -19.05 -19.17
N ALA A 149 21.99 -18.38 -18.57
CA ALA A 149 20.59 -18.75 -18.76
C ALA A 149 19.67 -17.54 -18.75
N THR A 150 18.48 -17.68 -19.34
CA THR A 150 17.43 -16.66 -19.31
C THR A 150 17.15 -16.17 -17.88
N HIS A 151 17.28 -14.87 -17.68
CA HIS A 151 17.04 -14.21 -16.39
C HIS A 151 15.58 -13.78 -16.26
N GLY A 152 14.98 -13.98 -15.08
CA GLY A 152 13.59 -13.60 -14.81
C GLY A 152 12.61 -14.18 -15.85
N ASN A 153 11.71 -13.34 -16.38
CA ASN A 153 10.76 -13.75 -17.43
C ASN A 153 11.19 -13.36 -18.86
N HIS A 154 12.48 -13.15 -19.14
CA HIS A 154 12.99 -12.77 -20.47
C HIS A 154 12.90 -13.91 -21.52
N ASN A 155 11.73 -14.54 -21.62
CA ASN A 155 11.39 -15.65 -22.49
C ASN A 155 10.57 -15.20 -23.71
N SER A 156 10.26 -13.91 -23.81
CA SER A 156 9.67 -13.31 -24.99
C SER A 156 10.67 -13.25 -26.15
N ARG A 157 10.22 -12.93 -27.36
CA ARG A 157 11.11 -12.77 -28.52
C ARG A 157 12.27 -11.80 -28.27
N THR A 158 12.02 -10.69 -27.58
CA THR A 158 13.06 -9.71 -27.24
C THR A 158 13.96 -10.25 -26.14
N GLY A 159 13.36 -10.85 -25.10
CA GLY A 159 14.12 -11.40 -23.98
C GLY A 159 15.09 -12.51 -24.38
N VAL A 160 14.70 -13.39 -25.29
CA VAL A 160 15.58 -14.45 -25.80
C VAL A 160 16.72 -13.85 -26.62
N LYS A 161 16.46 -12.86 -27.50
CA LYS A 161 17.52 -12.16 -28.25
C LYS A 161 18.52 -11.45 -27.32
N LEU A 162 18.04 -10.84 -26.24
CA LEU A 162 18.91 -10.22 -25.25
C LEU A 162 19.71 -11.25 -24.45
N THR A 163 19.10 -12.38 -24.11
CA THR A 163 19.82 -13.48 -23.44
C THR A 163 20.93 -14.02 -24.34
N LEU A 164 20.66 -14.20 -25.63
CA LEU A 164 21.67 -14.55 -26.65
C LEU A 164 22.76 -13.50 -26.76
N SER A 165 22.39 -12.22 -26.87
CA SER A 165 23.35 -11.11 -26.98
C SER A 165 24.26 -11.03 -25.75
N ASN A 166 23.72 -11.32 -24.56
CA ASN A 166 24.48 -11.35 -23.31
C ASN A 166 25.32 -12.61 -23.10
N ALA A 167 25.16 -13.64 -23.94
CA ALA A 167 26.02 -14.82 -23.94
C ALA A 167 27.39 -14.56 -24.61
N ILE A 168 27.72 -13.30 -24.92
CA ILE A 168 29.00 -12.89 -25.53
C ILE A 168 30.22 -13.30 -24.70
N SER A 169 30.06 -13.59 -23.41
CA SER A 169 31.08 -14.22 -22.57
C SER A 169 31.52 -15.60 -23.07
N ASN A 170 30.77 -16.22 -24.00
CA ASN A 170 30.98 -17.55 -24.55
C ASN A 170 30.97 -18.66 -23.48
N PRO A 171 29.85 -18.83 -22.75
CA PRO A 171 29.73 -19.89 -21.75
C PRO A 171 29.73 -21.28 -22.41
N ASP A 172 30.09 -22.33 -21.68
CA ASP A 172 30.02 -23.70 -22.18
C ASP A 172 28.57 -24.12 -22.49
N TYR A 173 27.63 -23.69 -21.65
CA TYR A 173 26.20 -23.97 -21.78
C TYR A 173 25.35 -22.70 -21.80
N LEU A 174 24.40 -22.61 -22.74
CA LEU A 174 23.43 -21.52 -22.82
C LEU A 174 22.01 -22.06 -22.74
N VAL A 175 21.31 -21.78 -21.64
CA VAL A 175 19.95 -22.30 -21.38
C VAL A 175 18.90 -21.21 -21.62
N LEU A 176 18.11 -21.35 -22.68
CA LEU A 176 17.13 -20.38 -23.15
C LEU A 176 15.71 -20.81 -22.79
N GLU A 177 15.03 -20.05 -21.95
CA GLU A 177 13.60 -20.20 -21.75
C GLU A 177 12.84 -19.47 -22.87
N THR A 178 11.94 -20.17 -23.56
CA THR A 178 11.24 -19.65 -24.75
C THR A 178 9.71 -19.75 -24.59
N ALA A 179 9.06 -18.60 -24.55
CA ALA A 179 7.60 -18.50 -24.50
C ALA A 179 6.98 -18.75 -25.89
N MET A 180 5.69 -19.08 -25.90
CA MET A 180 4.94 -19.30 -27.14
C MET A 180 4.90 -18.06 -28.05
N THR A 181 4.91 -16.85 -27.46
CA THR A 181 4.95 -15.58 -28.21
C THR A 181 6.22 -15.39 -29.03
N ALA A 182 7.30 -16.11 -28.70
CA ALA A 182 8.54 -16.12 -29.47
C ALA A 182 8.53 -17.15 -30.62
N LEU A 183 7.64 -18.14 -30.56
CA LEU A 183 7.53 -19.24 -31.54
C LEU A 183 6.40 -19.03 -32.57
N THR A 184 5.48 -18.09 -32.32
CA THR A 184 4.26 -17.88 -33.14
C THR A 184 4.49 -17.13 -34.47
N MET A 185 5.63 -16.48 -34.68
CA MET A 185 5.89 -15.69 -35.89
C MET A 185 6.16 -16.54 -37.13
N LYS A 186 5.79 -16.03 -38.32
CA LYS A 186 6.05 -16.66 -39.63
C LYS A 186 7.41 -16.27 -40.26
N THR A 187 8.02 -15.16 -39.84
CA THR A 187 9.32 -14.66 -40.31
C THR A 187 10.18 -14.22 -39.11
N GLY A 188 11.49 -14.49 -39.13
CA GLY A 188 12.41 -14.15 -38.02
C GLY A 188 12.20 -14.97 -36.74
N GLY A 189 11.84 -16.25 -36.87
CA GLY A 189 11.54 -17.15 -35.75
C GLY A 189 12.72 -17.31 -34.80
N ILE A 190 12.46 -17.22 -33.48
CA ILE A 190 13.51 -17.19 -32.47
C ILE A 190 14.38 -18.46 -32.47
N SER A 191 13.83 -19.61 -32.87
CA SER A 191 14.57 -20.88 -32.95
C SER A 191 15.66 -20.83 -34.03
N GLN A 192 15.37 -20.20 -35.18
CA GLN A 192 16.36 -19.99 -36.25
C GLN A 192 17.51 -19.06 -35.83
N ILE A 193 17.23 -18.12 -34.91
CA ILE A 193 18.25 -17.24 -34.33
C ILE A 193 19.04 -17.99 -33.25
N SER A 194 18.37 -18.72 -32.34
CA SER A 194 19.06 -19.39 -31.23
C SER A 194 19.83 -20.63 -31.65
N ARG A 195 19.46 -21.26 -32.77
CA ARG A 195 20.06 -22.49 -33.33
C ARG A 195 20.41 -23.52 -32.25
N PRO A 196 19.41 -24.06 -31.53
CA PRO A 196 19.64 -24.92 -30.38
C PRO A 196 20.34 -26.23 -30.76
N ASP A 197 21.13 -26.76 -29.84
CA ASP A 197 21.62 -28.14 -29.86
C ASP A 197 20.59 -29.10 -29.25
N ILE A 198 19.84 -28.62 -28.25
CA ILE A 198 18.78 -29.36 -27.55
C ILE A 198 17.55 -28.48 -27.45
N ALA A 199 16.39 -29.00 -27.83
CA ALA A 199 15.10 -28.38 -27.57
C ALA A 199 14.28 -29.23 -26.59
N ILE A 200 13.66 -28.62 -25.59
CA ILE A 200 12.86 -29.31 -24.57
C ILE A 200 11.41 -28.81 -24.63
N ILE A 201 10.45 -29.73 -24.70
CA ILE A 201 9.02 -29.44 -24.58
C ILE A 201 8.49 -30.11 -23.31
N THR A 202 8.27 -29.32 -22.26
CA THR A 202 7.97 -29.82 -20.91
C THR A 202 6.52 -30.29 -20.74
N GLN A 203 5.55 -29.51 -21.24
CA GLN A 203 4.12 -29.83 -21.19
C GLN A 203 3.35 -29.04 -22.25
N ILE A 204 2.27 -29.62 -22.80
CA ILE A 204 1.26 -28.90 -23.59
C ILE A 204 -0.05 -28.83 -22.78
N GLY A 205 -0.76 -27.72 -22.95
CA GLY A 205 -2.09 -27.46 -22.42
C GLY A 205 -2.73 -26.33 -23.21
N VAL A 206 -3.93 -25.88 -22.82
CA VAL A 206 -4.60 -24.73 -23.44
C VAL A 206 -3.70 -23.49 -23.37
N GLY A 207 -3.49 -22.85 -24.51
CA GLY A 207 -2.52 -21.77 -24.69
C GLY A 207 -3.06 -20.36 -24.37
N GLN A 208 -2.15 -19.39 -24.37
CA GLN A 208 -2.49 -17.96 -24.25
C GLN A 208 -3.19 -17.45 -25.52
N LYS A 209 -4.08 -16.45 -25.42
CA LYS A 209 -4.94 -15.91 -26.51
C LYS A 209 -6.01 -16.87 -27.03
N GLY A 210 -6.45 -17.82 -26.20
CA GLY A 210 -7.57 -18.70 -26.53
C GLY A 210 -7.25 -19.80 -27.55
N TYR A 211 -5.97 -20.10 -27.80
CA TYR A 211 -5.59 -21.26 -28.60
C TYR A 211 -5.92 -22.57 -27.87
N ASP A 212 -6.41 -23.57 -28.59
CA ASP A 212 -6.60 -24.91 -28.01
C ASP A 212 -5.25 -25.65 -27.84
N GLU A 213 -5.33 -26.86 -27.30
CA GLU A 213 -4.17 -27.70 -27.00
C GLU A 213 -3.40 -28.09 -28.28
N ASP A 214 -4.11 -28.35 -29.38
CA ASP A 214 -3.54 -28.73 -30.67
C ASP A 214 -2.77 -27.57 -31.33
N GLN A 215 -3.38 -26.39 -31.40
CA GLN A 215 -2.73 -25.16 -31.85
C GLN A 215 -1.50 -24.83 -30.99
N THR A 216 -1.59 -25.04 -29.68
CA THR A 216 -0.47 -24.81 -28.76
C THR A 216 0.69 -25.79 -29.03
N ALA A 217 0.39 -27.05 -29.35
CA ALA A 217 1.38 -28.02 -29.79
C ALA A 217 2.04 -27.62 -31.12
N ASP A 218 1.26 -27.20 -32.13
CA ASP A 218 1.79 -26.70 -33.41
C ASP A 218 2.79 -25.56 -33.17
N PHE A 219 2.39 -24.52 -32.43
CA PHE A 219 3.28 -23.38 -32.17
C PHE A 219 4.53 -23.77 -31.37
N LYS A 220 4.39 -24.61 -30.34
CA LYS A 220 5.53 -25.02 -29.51
C LYS A 220 6.49 -25.95 -30.25
N SER A 221 6.01 -26.75 -31.20
CA SER A 221 6.86 -27.61 -32.03
C SER A 221 7.89 -26.81 -32.84
N ARG A 222 7.60 -25.54 -33.16
CA ARG A 222 8.51 -24.63 -33.86
C ARG A 222 9.78 -24.29 -33.09
N ILE A 223 9.88 -24.69 -31.81
CA ILE A 223 11.17 -24.65 -31.11
C ILE A 223 12.23 -25.51 -31.80
N ALA A 224 11.81 -26.53 -32.56
CA ALA A 224 12.69 -27.41 -33.33
C ALA A 224 13.09 -26.84 -34.71
N ASP A 225 12.47 -25.74 -35.16
CA ASP A 225 12.64 -25.20 -36.51
C ASP A 225 14.10 -24.85 -36.85
N GLY A 226 14.82 -24.22 -35.91
CA GLY A 226 16.25 -23.92 -36.05
C GLY A 226 17.17 -24.92 -35.36
N LEU A 227 16.68 -26.07 -34.91
CA LEU A 227 17.50 -27.08 -34.23
C LEU A 227 18.63 -27.55 -35.18
N LYS A 228 19.84 -27.68 -34.65
CA LYS A 228 20.97 -28.19 -35.44
C LYS A 228 20.70 -29.61 -35.93
N LYS A 229 21.34 -29.99 -37.04
CA LYS A 229 21.19 -31.30 -37.69
C LYS A 229 21.41 -32.50 -36.75
N ASP A 230 22.38 -32.40 -35.83
CA ASP A 230 22.69 -33.45 -34.84
C ASP A 230 22.05 -33.16 -33.47
N GLY A 231 21.07 -32.25 -33.43
CA GLY A 231 20.35 -31.88 -32.23
C GLY A 231 19.29 -32.90 -31.85
N VAL A 232 18.67 -32.70 -30.68
CA VAL A 232 17.57 -33.55 -30.20
C VAL A 232 16.42 -32.72 -29.65
N VAL A 233 15.20 -33.22 -29.85
CA VAL A 233 14.00 -32.69 -29.18
C VAL A 233 13.62 -33.62 -28.03
N ILE A 234 13.71 -33.13 -26.81
CA ILE A 234 13.33 -33.84 -25.58
C ILE A 234 11.87 -33.52 -25.25
N ILE A 235 11.01 -34.53 -25.23
CA ILE A 235 9.55 -34.35 -25.10
C ILE A 235 9.02 -35.19 -23.93
N ASN A 236 8.17 -34.58 -23.10
CA ASN A 236 7.44 -35.30 -22.07
C ASN A 236 6.42 -36.27 -22.68
N ARG A 237 6.62 -37.58 -22.48
CA ARG A 237 5.77 -38.67 -22.98
C ARG A 237 4.38 -38.69 -22.34
N ASP A 238 4.26 -38.11 -21.15
CA ASP A 238 3.00 -38.09 -20.39
C ASP A 238 2.02 -37.00 -20.87
N ILE A 239 2.37 -36.25 -21.93
CA ILE A 239 1.48 -35.28 -22.59
C ILE A 239 0.33 -36.03 -23.27
N ARG A 240 -0.91 -35.61 -23.03
CA ARG A 240 -2.12 -36.25 -23.58
C ARG A 240 -2.09 -36.37 -25.11
N ILE A 241 -1.65 -35.31 -25.78
CA ILE A 241 -1.54 -35.22 -27.25
C ILE A 241 -0.10 -35.52 -27.74
N TYR A 242 0.63 -36.40 -27.05
CA TYR A 242 2.04 -36.67 -27.33
C TYR A 242 2.31 -37.07 -28.79
N ASP A 243 1.53 -38.02 -29.34
CA ASP A 243 1.79 -38.52 -30.71
C ASP A 243 1.60 -37.42 -31.75
N GLN A 244 0.56 -36.59 -31.59
CA GLN A 244 0.30 -35.42 -32.45
C GLN A 244 1.41 -34.36 -32.32
N LEU A 245 1.88 -34.09 -31.10
CA LEU A 245 3.02 -33.20 -30.87
C LEU A 245 4.29 -33.73 -31.55
N CYS A 246 4.54 -35.04 -31.49
CA CYS A 246 5.65 -35.67 -32.21
C CYS A 246 5.53 -35.48 -33.72
N ASP A 247 4.33 -35.63 -34.29
CA ASP A 247 4.12 -35.40 -35.72
C ASP A 247 4.36 -33.94 -36.11
N TYR A 248 3.95 -32.98 -35.26
CA TYR A 248 4.28 -31.57 -35.47
C TYR A 248 5.78 -31.28 -35.40
N VAL A 249 6.50 -31.93 -34.48
CA VAL A 249 7.96 -31.79 -34.34
C VAL A 249 8.70 -32.42 -35.53
N LYS A 250 8.24 -33.57 -36.05
CA LYS A 250 8.83 -34.27 -37.22
C LYS A 250 8.82 -33.43 -38.50
N ARG A 251 7.98 -32.40 -38.58
CA ARG A 251 8.04 -31.41 -39.68
C ARG A 251 9.36 -30.63 -39.70
N TYR A 252 10.06 -30.56 -38.58
CA TYR A 252 11.32 -29.83 -38.40
C TYR A 252 12.50 -30.76 -38.09
N HIS A 253 12.30 -31.78 -37.25
CA HIS A 253 13.38 -32.67 -36.82
C HIS A 253 12.91 -34.08 -36.44
N ASN A 254 13.69 -35.11 -36.80
CA ASN A 254 13.34 -36.52 -36.56
C ASN A 254 13.93 -37.12 -35.27
N ASN A 255 15.01 -36.53 -34.73
CA ASN A 255 15.63 -37.02 -33.50
C ASN A 255 14.83 -36.56 -32.27
N ILE A 256 14.01 -37.45 -31.72
CA ILE A 256 13.16 -37.20 -30.56
C ILE A 256 13.58 -38.15 -29.43
N LEU A 257 13.76 -37.59 -28.23
CA LEU A 257 14.00 -38.35 -27.00
C LEU A 257 12.84 -38.09 -26.04
N SER A 258 12.20 -39.15 -25.57
CA SER A 258 11.04 -39.04 -24.70
C SER A 258 11.41 -39.23 -23.22
N TYR A 259 10.74 -38.51 -22.32
CA TYR A 259 10.90 -38.69 -20.87
C TYR A 259 9.54 -38.71 -20.17
N GLY A 260 9.39 -39.39 -19.04
CA GLY A 260 8.12 -39.41 -18.31
C GLY A 260 7.93 -40.65 -17.45
N LYS A 261 6.71 -40.85 -16.95
CA LYS A 261 6.30 -42.07 -16.23
C LYS A 261 5.88 -43.18 -17.17
N HIS A 262 5.48 -42.82 -18.39
CA HIS A 262 5.02 -43.79 -19.37
C HIS A 262 6.09 -44.88 -19.60
N PRO A 263 5.73 -46.18 -19.58
CA PRO A 263 6.70 -47.28 -19.71
C PRO A 263 7.53 -47.23 -21.00
N SER A 264 6.99 -46.64 -22.07
CA SER A 264 7.68 -46.46 -23.35
C SER A 264 8.53 -45.19 -23.44
N ALA A 265 8.72 -44.44 -22.37
CA ALA A 265 9.62 -43.28 -22.36
C ALA A 265 11.09 -43.72 -22.43
N ASP A 266 11.92 -43.04 -23.22
CA ASP A 266 13.37 -43.31 -23.31
C ASP A 266 14.09 -43.07 -21.98
N VAL A 267 13.60 -42.08 -21.20
CA VAL A 267 14.02 -41.79 -19.83
C VAL A 267 12.80 -41.88 -18.92
N CYS A 268 12.66 -43.01 -18.24
CA CYS A 268 11.49 -43.32 -17.43
C CYS A 268 11.76 -43.08 -15.95
N PHE A 269 10.79 -42.53 -15.20
CA PHE A 269 10.90 -42.37 -13.75
C PHE A 269 9.75 -43.00 -12.98
N GLN A 270 10.07 -43.51 -11.79
CA GLN A 270 9.11 -44.10 -10.86
C GLN A 270 9.39 -43.60 -9.44
N ARG A 271 8.34 -43.22 -8.73
CA ARG A 271 8.44 -42.74 -7.35
C ARG A 271 8.79 -43.89 -6.40
N ASN A 272 9.58 -43.60 -5.39
CA ASN A 272 9.87 -44.52 -4.29
C ASN A 272 9.67 -43.79 -2.94
N GLU A 273 9.85 -44.48 -1.81
CA GLU A 273 9.61 -43.90 -0.47
C GLU A 273 10.53 -42.71 -0.14
N LYS A 274 11.74 -42.67 -0.72
CA LYS A 274 12.78 -41.68 -0.42
C LYS A 274 12.97 -40.62 -1.50
N GLY A 275 12.17 -40.64 -2.57
CA GLY A 275 12.36 -39.80 -3.76
C GLY A 275 11.84 -40.49 -5.02
N PHE A 276 12.74 -40.73 -5.99
CA PHE A 276 12.39 -41.42 -7.24
C PHE A 276 13.59 -42.15 -7.85
N SER A 277 13.29 -43.19 -8.63
CA SER A 277 14.26 -43.83 -9.51
C SER A 277 14.08 -43.31 -10.94
N VAL A 278 15.18 -43.15 -11.66
CA VAL A 278 15.19 -42.78 -13.09
C VAL A 278 16.02 -43.78 -13.87
N THR A 279 15.46 -44.29 -14.95
CA THR A 279 16.11 -45.26 -15.84
C THR A 279 16.37 -44.59 -17.17
N THR A 280 17.65 -44.47 -17.54
CA THR A 280 18.09 -44.03 -18.88
C THR A 280 18.47 -45.26 -19.72
N LYS A 281 18.85 -45.06 -20.99
CA LYS A 281 19.35 -46.15 -21.84
C LYS A 281 20.60 -46.85 -21.30
N LYS A 282 21.42 -46.15 -20.51
CA LYS A 282 22.71 -46.67 -20.01
C LYS A 282 22.63 -47.14 -18.56
N TYR A 283 21.92 -46.40 -17.70
CA TYR A 283 22.00 -46.59 -16.25
C TYR A 283 20.66 -46.33 -15.56
N LYS A 284 20.49 -46.95 -14.40
CA LYS A 284 19.43 -46.62 -13.45
C LYS A 284 20.04 -45.85 -12.27
N TYR A 285 19.42 -44.73 -11.92
CA TYR A 285 19.83 -43.89 -10.80
C TYR A 285 18.71 -43.83 -9.76
N GLU A 286 19.10 -43.86 -8.49
CA GLU A 286 18.20 -43.65 -7.35
C GLU A 286 18.45 -42.25 -6.79
N ILE A 287 17.44 -41.37 -6.88
CA ILE A 287 17.52 -39.98 -6.44
C ILE A 287 16.78 -39.85 -5.12
N ASN A 288 17.53 -39.63 -4.04
CA ASN A 288 16.97 -39.40 -2.71
C ASN A 288 16.66 -37.91 -2.52
N LEU A 289 15.45 -37.60 -2.07
CA LEU A 289 14.97 -36.25 -1.85
C LEU A 289 14.66 -36.00 -0.37
N ASP A 290 15.16 -34.90 0.18
CA ASP A 290 15.01 -34.56 1.61
C ASP A 290 13.59 -34.08 1.95
N LYS A 291 12.77 -33.83 0.94
CA LYS A 291 11.39 -33.34 1.06
C LYS A 291 10.51 -33.91 -0.04
N PHE A 292 9.20 -33.88 0.19
CA PHE A 292 8.21 -34.28 -0.81
C PHE A 292 8.15 -33.28 -1.96
N PHE A 293 8.14 -33.79 -3.20
CA PHE A 293 7.90 -33.03 -4.43
C PHE A 293 6.77 -33.66 -5.24
N ASP A 294 5.92 -32.85 -5.85
CA ASP A 294 4.86 -33.31 -6.75
C ASP A 294 5.42 -33.88 -8.06
N ASP A 295 4.60 -34.66 -8.77
CA ASP A 295 4.98 -35.31 -10.01
C ASP A 295 5.40 -34.35 -11.13
N GLY A 296 4.85 -33.13 -11.17
CA GLY A 296 5.24 -32.12 -12.14
C GLY A 296 6.66 -31.63 -11.86
N THR A 297 7.00 -31.41 -10.60
CA THR A 297 8.36 -31.05 -10.18
C THR A 297 9.34 -32.19 -10.48
N LEU A 298 8.98 -33.44 -10.16
CA LEU A 298 9.80 -34.60 -10.51
C LEU A 298 9.99 -34.72 -12.03
N SER A 299 8.94 -34.51 -12.82
CA SER A 299 9.01 -34.48 -14.28
C SER A 299 9.99 -33.40 -14.79
N ASN A 300 9.99 -32.21 -14.18
CA ASN A 300 10.97 -31.16 -14.53
C ASN A 300 12.42 -31.56 -14.20
N MET A 301 12.66 -32.27 -13.09
CA MET A 301 13.97 -32.83 -12.75
C MET A 301 14.39 -33.88 -13.78
N VAL A 302 13.48 -34.77 -14.17
CA VAL A 302 13.73 -35.84 -15.15
C VAL A 302 14.01 -35.26 -16.54
N ALA A 303 13.38 -34.15 -16.93
CA ALA A 303 13.74 -33.42 -18.15
C ALA A 303 15.20 -32.94 -18.15
N ALA A 304 15.69 -32.45 -17.00
CA ALA A 304 17.09 -32.06 -16.84
C ALA A 304 18.03 -33.28 -16.87
N ILE A 305 17.63 -34.39 -16.24
CA ILE A 305 18.38 -35.66 -16.27
C ILE A 305 18.46 -36.22 -17.71
N ALA A 306 17.37 -36.17 -18.46
CA ALA A 306 17.34 -36.57 -19.86
C ALA A 306 18.32 -35.73 -20.71
N THR A 307 18.43 -34.43 -20.42
CA THR A 307 19.38 -33.53 -21.06
C THR A 307 20.83 -33.87 -20.72
N LEU A 308 21.14 -34.10 -19.43
CA LEU A 308 22.47 -34.53 -18.98
C LEU A 308 22.86 -35.88 -19.60
N SER A 309 21.92 -36.83 -19.65
CA SER A 309 22.13 -38.14 -20.25
C SER A 309 22.40 -38.03 -21.76
N TYR A 310 21.76 -37.10 -22.47
CA TYR A 310 22.04 -36.87 -23.90
C TYR A 310 23.43 -36.26 -24.13
N LEU A 311 23.86 -35.38 -23.22
CA LEU A 311 25.20 -34.77 -23.25
C LEU A 311 26.31 -35.71 -22.73
N ASP A 312 25.96 -36.95 -22.36
CA ASP A 312 26.85 -37.95 -21.75
C ASP A 312 27.55 -37.46 -20.47
N LEU A 313 26.83 -36.66 -19.67
CA LEU A 313 27.32 -36.12 -18.40
C LEU A 313 26.95 -37.05 -17.23
N ASP A 314 27.85 -37.14 -16.25
CA ASP A 314 27.72 -38.05 -15.11
C ASP A 314 26.69 -37.57 -14.08
N ILE A 315 25.46 -38.09 -14.18
CA ILE A 315 24.32 -37.76 -13.32
C ILE A 315 24.63 -38.03 -11.83
N ALA A 316 25.47 -39.02 -11.51
CA ALA A 316 25.79 -39.37 -10.14
C ALA A 316 26.53 -38.23 -9.40
N LYS A 317 27.29 -37.40 -10.13
CA LYS A 317 27.96 -36.22 -9.55
C LYS A 317 27.00 -35.16 -9.07
N VAL A 318 25.83 -35.03 -9.70
CA VAL A 318 24.94 -33.88 -9.50
C VAL A 318 23.61 -34.24 -8.83
N GLN A 319 23.31 -35.53 -8.63
CA GLN A 319 22.04 -35.97 -8.04
C GLN A 319 21.75 -35.35 -6.66
N HIS A 320 22.79 -35.11 -5.85
CA HIS A 320 22.66 -34.49 -4.53
C HIS A 320 22.22 -33.01 -4.59
N LEU A 321 22.46 -32.32 -5.71
CA LEU A 321 22.10 -30.92 -5.91
C LEU A 321 20.58 -30.71 -6.05
N PHE A 322 19.81 -31.76 -6.37
CA PHE A 322 18.34 -31.63 -6.37
C PHE A 322 17.78 -31.21 -5.01
N ASN A 323 18.45 -31.55 -3.91
CA ASN A 323 18.07 -31.15 -2.55
C ASN A 323 18.50 -29.73 -2.18
N THR A 324 19.54 -29.19 -2.83
CA THR A 324 20.02 -27.82 -2.58
C THR A 324 19.19 -26.77 -3.35
N PHE A 325 18.34 -27.21 -4.28
CA PHE A 325 17.49 -26.34 -5.06
C PHE A 325 16.41 -25.68 -4.19
N SER A 326 16.62 -24.40 -3.88
CA SER A 326 15.58 -23.49 -3.39
C SER A 326 15.16 -22.61 -4.55
N ASN A 327 13.98 -22.89 -5.09
CA ASN A 327 13.45 -22.06 -6.15
C ASN A 327 12.95 -20.74 -5.54
N LYS A 328 13.80 -19.72 -5.50
CA LYS A 328 13.43 -18.35 -5.08
C LYS A 328 12.42 -17.67 -6.02
N SER A 329 11.98 -18.37 -7.08
CA SER A 329 11.07 -17.84 -8.10
C SER A 329 9.81 -18.68 -8.34
N SER A 330 9.57 -19.76 -7.59
CA SER A 330 8.33 -20.54 -7.73
C SER A 330 7.32 -20.22 -6.65
N THR A 331 6.18 -19.65 -7.08
CA THR A 331 4.85 -20.25 -6.92
C THR A 331 4.77 -21.44 -5.94
N LEU A 332 4.01 -21.28 -4.84
CA LEU A 332 3.79 -22.21 -3.71
C LEU A 332 4.72 -22.02 -2.50
N GLU A 333 5.01 -20.77 -2.10
CA GLU A 333 5.67 -20.50 -0.81
C GLU A 333 4.75 -20.90 0.34
N VAL A 334 5.22 -21.76 1.24
CA VAL A 334 4.45 -22.23 2.40
C VAL A 334 4.97 -21.54 3.65
N ASP A 335 4.17 -20.66 4.23
CA ASP A 335 4.41 -20.05 5.53
C ASP A 335 3.57 -20.73 6.61
N TYR A 336 4.16 -20.91 7.79
CA TYR A 336 3.43 -21.35 8.97
C TYR A 336 3.33 -20.20 9.97
N LEU A 337 2.10 -19.87 10.37
CA LEU A 337 1.82 -18.83 11.35
C LEU A 337 1.65 -19.46 12.73
N GLU A 338 2.74 -19.55 13.48
CA GLU A 338 2.79 -20.23 14.79
C GLU A 338 1.71 -19.75 15.77
N GLU A 339 1.46 -18.44 15.83
CA GLU A 339 0.47 -17.86 16.77
C GLU A 339 -0.98 -18.32 16.52
N LYS A 340 -1.29 -18.77 15.29
CA LYS A 340 -2.64 -19.22 14.89
C LYS A 340 -2.70 -20.67 14.43
N GLN A 341 -1.55 -21.35 14.33
CA GLN A 341 -1.42 -22.71 13.82
C GLN A 341 -2.00 -22.87 12.40
N ILE A 342 -1.70 -21.95 11.49
CA ILE A 342 -2.26 -21.95 10.12
C ILE A 342 -1.14 -22.01 9.08
N HIS A 343 -1.35 -22.77 8.01
CA HIS A 343 -0.48 -22.77 6.84
C HIS A 343 -1.02 -21.86 5.73
N VAL A 344 -0.16 -21.02 5.16
CA VAL A 344 -0.47 -20.15 4.02
C VAL A 344 0.40 -20.55 2.84
N ILE A 345 -0.21 -20.93 1.72
CA ILE A 345 0.45 -21.26 0.46
C ILE A 345 0.24 -20.11 -0.53
N ASP A 346 1.29 -19.34 -0.83
CA ASP A 346 1.29 -18.25 -1.80
C ASP A 346 1.69 -18.75 -3.20
N ASP A 347 0.74 -18.72 -4.13
CA ASP A 347 0.96 -18.98 -5.55
C ASP A 347 0.32 -17.89 -6.45
N THR A 348 0.57 -16.63 -6.09
CA THR A 348 -0.04 -15.44 -6.70
C THR A 348 0.72 -14.84 -7.89
N TYR A 349 1.77 -15.50 -8.39
CA TYR A 349 2.64 -14.90 -9.43
C TYR A 349 2.03 -14.95 -10.84
N ASN A 350 1.72 -16.15 -11.34
CA ASN A 350 1.13 -16.36 -12.66
C ASN A 350 0.03 -17.42 -12.59
N ALA A 351 -0.98 -17.33 -13.46
CA ALA A 351 -2.08 -18.27 -13.53
C ALA A 351 -2.34 -18.74 -14.96
N GLU A 352 -2.32 -20.05 -15.14
CA GLU A 352 -2.73 -20.80 -16.33
C GLU A 352 -3.53 -22.01 -15.84
N TYR A 353 -4.44 -22.56 -16.64
CA TYR A 353 -5.34 -23.65 -16.21
C TYR A 353 -4.60 -24.82 -15.56
N LEU A 354 -3.58 -25.37 -16.23
CA LEU A 354 -2.78 -26.48 -15.69
C LEU A 354 -2.01 -26.08 -14.42
N SER A 355 -1.59 -24.82 -14.30
CA SER A 355 -0.94 -24.32 -13.08
C SER A 355 -1.91 -24.26 -11.90
N MET A 356 -3.18 -23.91 -12.12
CA MET A 356 -4.22 -23.97 -11.08
C MET A 356 -4.41 -25.40 -10.60
N VAL A 357 -4.63 -26.34 -11.53
CA VAL A 357 -4.86 -27.76 -11.22
C VAL A 357 -3.68 -28.38 -10.45
N ASN A 358 -2.45 -28.05 -10.83
CA ASN A 358 -1.26 -28.56 -10.13
C ASN A 358 -1.15 -27.98 -8.70
N ALA A 359 -1.46 -26.71 -8.50
CA ALA A 359 -1.48 -26.10 -7.16
C ALA A 359 -2.54 -26.75 -6.25
N PHE A 360 -3.69 -27.10 -6.81
CA PHE A 360 -4.76 -27.82 -6.10
C PHE A 360 -4.29 -29.20 -5.65
N LYS A 361 -3.69 -29.97 -6.56
CA LYS A 361 -3.12 -31.29 -6.26
C LYS A 361 -2.02 -31.21 -5.21
N TYR A 362 -1.09 -30.25 -5.35
CA TYR A 362 -0.04 -30.03 -4.36
C TYR A 362 -0.60 -29.76 -2.97
N CYS A 363 -1.58 -28.84 -2.86
CA CYS A 363 -2.21 -28.52 -1.58
C CYS A 363 -2.89 -29.77 -0.97
N ASN A 364 -3.58 -30.55 -1.79
CA ASN A 364 -4.28 -31.75 -1.35
C ASN A 364 -3.34 -32.88 -0.92
N GLU A 365 -2.30 -33.18 -1.71
CA GLU A 365 -1.34 -34.23 -1.41
C GLU A 365 -0.49 -33.92 -0.17
N ARG A 366 -0.04 -32.66 -0.04
CA ARG A 366 0.80 -32.22 1.08
C ARG A 366 0.02 -32.13 2.39
N PHE A 367 -1.23 -31.67 2.33
CA PHE A 367 -2.06 -31.39 3.51
C PHE A 367 -3.35 -32.22 3.52
N LYS A 368 -3.20 -33.52 3.24
CA LYS A 368 -4.32 -34.44 3.06
C LYS A 368 -5.29 -34.48 4.24
N GLN A 369 -4.79 -34.31 5.46
CA GLN A 369 -5.56 -34.40 6.71
C GLN A 369 -6.10 -33.04 7.20
N ASN A 370 -5.67 -31.92 6.60
CA ASN A 370 -6.05 -30.57 7.04
C ASN A 370 -7.30 -30.08 6.29
N ARG A 371 -8.01 -29.15 6.91
CA ARG A 371 -9.09 -28.43 6.25
C ARG A 371 -8.50 -27.38 5.29
N LYS A 372 -8.91 -27.43 4.02
CA LYS A 372 -8.32 -26.66 2.92
C LYS A 372 -9.24 -25.49 2.53
N VAL A 373 -8.69 -24.29 2.46
CA VAL A 373 -9.36 -23.04 2.05
C VAL A 373 -8.67 -22.51 0.79
N LEU A 374 -9.44 -22.11 -0.21
CA LEU A 374 -8.94 -21.60 -1.49
C LEU A 374 -9.33 -20.14 -1.68
N ILE A 375 -8.36 -19.29 -2.01
CA ILE A 375 -8.59 -17.99 -2.63
C ILE A 375 -8.11 -18.09 -4.08
N ILE A 376 -9.03 -18.00 -5.04
CA ILE A 376 -8.73 -18.17 -6.46
C ILE A 376 -8.91 -16.87 -7.25
N GLY A 377 -7.89 -16.50 -8.02
CA GLY A 377 -7.83 -15.32 -8.87
C GLY A 377 -7.89 -15.60 -10.37
N ASP A 378 -8.07 -14.54 -11.16
CA ASP A 378 -8.27 -14.64 -12.62
C ASP A 378 -7.09 -15.31 -13.35
N ILE A 379 -7.44 -16.12 -14.35
CA ILE A 379 -6.55 -16.51 -15.46
C ILE A 379 -6.68 -15.46 -16.56
N ILE A 380 -5.56 -14.86 -16.97
CA ILE A 380 -5.55 -13.76 -17.95
C ILE A 380 -5.26 -14.25 -19.38
N ASN A 381 -5.57 -13.41 -20.38
CA ASN A 381 -5.32 -13.67 -21.81
C ASN A 381 -6.12 -14.84 -22.41
N LEU A 382 -7.30 -15.14 -21.88
CA LEU A 382 -8.17 -16.18 -22.42
C LEU A 382 -9.12 -15.67 -23.52
N GLU A 383 -9.25 -14.34 -23.67
CA GLU A 383 -10.14 -13.69 -24.64
C GLU A 383 -11.56 -14.31 -24.59
N LYS A 384 -12.07 -14.80 -25.72
CA LYS A 384 -13.42 -15.39 -25.82
C LYS A 384 -13.59 -16.69 -25.02
N LYS A 385 -12.49 -17.35 -24.62
CA LYS A 385 -12.52 -18.60 -23.83
C LYS A 385 -12.52 -18.36 -22.31
N SER A 386 -12.51 -17.11 -21.84
CA SER A 386 -12.39 -16.81 -20.41
C SER A 386 -13.46 -17.50 -19.56
N LYS A 387 -14.74 -17.40 -19.98
CA LYS A 387 -15.86 -18.03 -19.28
C LYS A 387 -15.66 -19.56 -19.17
N GLN A 388 -15.48 -20.23 -20.30
CA GLN A 388 -15.34 -21.69 -20.36
C GLN A 388 -14.21 -22.18 -19.44
N VAL A 389 -13.02 -21.58 -19.54
CA VAL A 389 -11.84 -22.04 -18.78
C VAL A 389 -11.99 -21.79 -17.27
N HIS A 390 -12.65 -20.71 -16.85
CA HIS A 390 -12.92 -20.48 -15.43
C HIS A 390 -13.99 -21.44 -14.89
N GLU A 391 -15.02 -21.76 -15.67
CA GLU A 391 -16.05 -22.75 -15.31
C GLU A 391 -15.46 -24.17 -15.19
N GLU A 392 -14.53 -24.55 -16.08
CA GLU A 392 -13.83 -25.84 -16.06
C GLU A 392 -12.98 -26.07 -14.79
N LEU A 393 -12.65 -25.02 -14.02
CA LEU A 393 -11.91 -25.17 -12.75
C LEU A 393 -12.75 -25.76 -11.62
N LEU A 394 -14.08 -25.82 -11.74
CA LEU A 394 -14.97 -26.35 -10.71
C LEU A 394 -14.62 -27.80 -10.35
N GLN A 395 -14.51 -28.67 -11.36
CA GLN A 395 -14.26 -30.09 -11.14
C GLN A 395 -12.90 -30.33 -10.43
N PRO A 396 -11.78 -29.76 -10.90
CA PRO A 396 -10.50 -29.86 -10.19
C PRO A 396 -10.54 -29.32 -8.75
N ILE A 397 -11.30 -28.26 -8.47
CA ILE A 397 -11.44 -27.73 -7.10
C ILE A 397 -12.17 -28.73 -6.20
N LEU A 398 -13.23 -29.36 -6.70
CA LEU A 398 -14.01 -30.35 -5.94
C LEU A 398 -13.23 -31.65 -5.71
N GLU A 399 -12.51 -32.13 -6.73
CA GLU A 399 -11.65 -33.33 -6.66
C GLU A 399 -10.50 -33.20 -5.65
N ASN A 400 -10.05 -31.96 -5.37
CA ASN A 400 -8.98 -31.68 -4.42
C ASN A 400 -9.50 -31.23 -3.03
N GLU A 401 -10.79 -31.45 -2.76
CA GLU A 401 -11.41 -31.34 -1.43
C GLU A 401 -11.25 -29.96 -0.74
N PHE A 402 -11.26 -28.87 -1.50
CA PHE A 402 -11.35 -27.54 -0.89
C PHE A 402 -12.70 -27.37 -0.18
N SER A 403 -12.63 -27.06 1.11
CA SER A 403 -13.78 -26.96 2.01
C SER A 403 -14.46 -25.60 1.89
N LEU A 404 -13.66 -24.53 1.72
CA LEU A 404 -14.14 -23.16 1.55
C LEU A 404 -13.39 -22.49 0.40
N ILE A 405 -14.10 -21.74 -0.44
CA ILE A 405 -13.57 -21.12 -1.66
C ILE A 405 -14.03 -19.66 -1.72
N ALA A 406 -13.10 -18.72 -1.85
CA ALA A 406 -13.34 -17.34 -2.21
C ALA A 406 -12.81 -17.08 -3.63
N THR A 407 -13.60 -16.41 -4.47
CA THR A 407 -13.18 -16.01 -5.82
C THR A 407 -12.81 -14.54 -5.85
N PHE A 408 -11.75 -14.19 -6.57
CA PHE A 408 -11.19 -12.83 -6.61
C PHE A 408 -10.82 -12.38 -8.03
N GLY A 409 -11.47 -11.32 -8.52
CA GLY A 409 -11.18 -10.77 -9.85
C GLY A 409 -12.31 -10.97 -10.87
N LYS A 410 -12.27 -10.22 -11.96
CA LYS A 410 -13.42 -10.02 -12.85
C LYS A 410 -13.98 -11.33 -13.43
N ASP A 411 -13.12 -12.24 -13.86
CA ASP A 411 -13.51 -13.42 -14.63
C ASP A 411 -13.74 -14.65 -13.73
N THR A 412 -13.15 -14.72 -12.54
CA THR A 412 -13.47 -15.78 -11.54
C THR A 412 -14.91 -15.74 -11.04
N ASN A 413 -15.66 -14.66 -11.30
CA ASN A 413 -17.09 -14.64 -10.99
C ASN A 413 -17.89 -15.70 -11.79
N TYR A 414 -17.45 -16.08 -12.99
CA TYR A 414 -18.07 -17.20 -13.74
C TYR A 414 -18.01 -18.51 -12.94
N LEU A 415 -16.84 -18.80 -12.33
CA LEU A 415 -16.66 -19.94 -11.44
C LEU A 415 -17.51 -19.79 -10.16
N ASN A 416 -17.56 -18.58 -9.59
CA ASN A 416 -18.29 -18.31 -8.34
C ASN A 416 -19.75 -18.75 -8.40
N HIS A 417 -20.42 -18.50 -9.53
CA HIS A 417 -21.82 -18.87 -9.75
C HIS A 417 -22.06 -20.39 -9.77
N LEU A 418 -21.02 -21.19 -9.99
CA LEU A 418 -21.10 -22.65 -10.03
C LEU A 418 -20.70 -23.33 -8.72
N LEU A 419 -20.11 -22.61 -7.76
CA LEU A 419 -19.65 -23.18 -6.50
C LEU A 419 -20.83 -23.58 -5.59
N PRO A 420 -20.78 -24.72 -4.91
CA PRO A 420 -21.78 -25.09 -3.89
C PRO A 420 -21.88 -24.03 -2.80
N LYS A 421 -23.11 -23.65 -2.41
CA LYS A 421 -23.36 -22.56 -1.46
C LYS A 421 -22.65 -22.76 -0.12
N GLU A 422 -22.56 -24.00 0.33
CA GLU A 422 -21.95 -24.37 1.61
C GLU A 422 -20.41 -24.21 1.61
N ARG A 423 -19.80 -24.19 0.41
CA ARG A 423 -18.36 -24.03 0.24
C ARG A 423 -17.98 -22.64 -0.27
N ASN A 424 -18.94 -21.83 -0.72
CA ASN A 424 -18.69 -20.55 -1.34
C ASN A 424 -18.63 -19.40 -0.31
N LEU A 425 -17.44 -18.82 -0.12
CA LEU A 425 -17.22 -17.66 0.74
C LEU A 425 -17.59 -16.33 0.07
N GLY A 426 -17.78 -16.31 -1.25
CA GLY A 426 -18.20 -15.15 -2.01
C GLY A 426 -17.25 -14.77 -3.15
N HIS A 427 -17.68 -13.76 -3.92
CA HIS A 427 -16.92 -13.13 -4.98
C HIS A 427 -16.42 -11.74 -4.56
N TYR A 428 -15.15 -11.44 -4.86
CA TYR A 428 -14.48 -10.24 -4.42
C TYR A 428 -13.69 -9.56 -5.54
N THR A 429 -13.62 -8.23 -5.48
CA THR A 429 -12.72 -7.41 -6.30
C THR A 429 -11.83 -6.50 -5.46
N ASP A 430 -11.94 -6.59 -4.13
CA ASP A 430 -11.13 -5.86 -3.14
C ASP A 430 -10.40 -6.86 -2.23
N GLU A 431 -9.08 -6.74 -2.15
CA GLU A 431 -8.25 -7.72 -1.45
C GLU A 431 -8.48 -7.74 0.06
N LYS A 432 -8.85 -6.60 0.66
CA LYS A 432 -9.08 -6.50 2.11
C LYS A 432 -10.38 -7.19 2.50
N ASN A 433 -11.47 -6.98 1.76
CA ASN A 433 -12.76 -7.65 2.00
C ASN A 433 -12.66 -9.17 1.83
N CYS A 434 -11.92 -9.63 0.82
CA CYS A 434 -11.67 -11.06 0.60
C CYS A 434 -10.91 -11.66 1.78
N ILE A 435 -9.80 -11.02 2.20
CA ILE A 435 -9.02 -11.45 3.37
C ILE A 435 -9.83 -11.34 4.66
N GLU A 436 -10.72 -10.36 4.77
CA GLU A 436 -11.58 -10.22 5.92
C GLU A 436 -12.52 -11.42 6.04
N ARG A 437 -13.26 -11.72 4.96
CA ARG A 437 -14.16 -12.88 4.92
C ARG A 437 -13.43 -14.17 5.20
N VAL A 438 -12.34 -14.43 4.47
CA VAL A 438 -11.57 -15.67 4.60
C VAL A 438 -11.04 -15.78 6.03
N GLY A 439 -10.38 -14.73 6.53
CA GLY A 439 -9.80 -14.69 7.88
C GLY A 439 -10.79 -14.98 8.99
N ASN A 440 -12.08 -14.63 8.84
CA ASN A 440 -13.11 -14.90 9.84
C ASN A 440 -13.58 -16.36 9.89
N HIS A 441 -13.29 -17.14 8.85
CA HIS A 441 -13.68 -18.55 8.76
C HIS A 441 -12.53 -19.52 9.06
N LEU A 442 -11.33 -18.98 9.27
CA LEU A 442 -10.14 -19.78 9.54
C LEU A 442 -10.17 -20.38 10.95
N LYS A 443 -9.67 -21.61 11.05
CA LYS A 443 -9.49 -22.36 12.28
C LYS A 443 -8.01 -22.78 12.42
N PRO A 444 -7.55 -23.09 13.64
CA PRO A 444 -6.27 -23.78 13.81
C PRO A 444 -6.19 -25.02 12.91
N GLU A 445 -5.00 -25.30 12.42
CA GLU A 445 -4.65 -26.37 11.47
C GLU A 445 -5.21 -26.19 10.04
N ASP A 446 -5.83 -25.06 9.71
CA ASP A 446 -6.26 -24.78 8.34
C ASP A 446 -5.08 -24.54 7.40
N VAL A 447 -5.30 -24.88 6.14
CA VAL A 447 -4.36 -24.63 5.04
C VAL A 447 -5.04 -23.75 4.01
N ILE A 448 -4.40 -22.65 3.67
CA ILE A 448 -4.96 -21.63 2.77
C ILE A 448 -4.10 -21.57 1.53
N LEU A 449 -4.66 -21.90 0.36
CA LEU A 449 -4.02 -21.69 -0.93
C LEU A 449 -4.52 -20.39 -1.55
N ILE A 450 -3.60 -19.49 -1.88
CA ILE A 450 -3.90 -18.25 -2.60
C ILE A 450 -3.27 -18.34 -3.99
N LYS A 451 -4.12 -18.41 -5.03
CA LYS A 451 -3.67 -18.72 -6.39
C LYS A 451 -4.32 -17.79 -7.41
N GLY A 452 -3.52 -17.07 -8.21
CA GLY A 452 -4.05 -16.24 -9.31
C GLY A 452 -2.96 -15.49 -10.07
N SER A 453 -3.33 -14.79 -11.15
CA SER A 453 -2.38 -13.96 -11.88
C SER A 453 -2.09 -12.66 -11.13
N ARG A 454 -0.83 -12.28 -10.97
CA ARG A 454 -0.44 -10.96 -10.44
C ARG A 454 -0.77 -9.80 -11.39
N ARG A 455 -0.86 -10.06 -12.69
CA ARG A 455 -1.04 -9.02 -13.71
C ARG A 455 -2.50 -8.58 -13.73
N ASN A 456 -2.73 -7.26 -13.68
CA ASN A 456 -4.06 -6.64 -13.58
C ASN A 456 -4.86 -7.09 -12.35
N SER A 457 -4.18 -7.49 -11.27
CA SER A 457 -4.80 -7.97 -10.04
C SER A 457 -3.95 -7.64 -8.82
N THR A 458 -4.60 -7.36 -7.70
CA THR A 458 -3.97 -7.11 -6.39
C THR A 458 -3.84 -8.40 -5.56
N ILE A 459 -4.14 -9.57 -6.12
CA ILE A 459 -4.14 -10.85 -5.37
C ILE A 459 -2.80 -11.15 -4.67
N HIS A 460 -1.68 -10.70 -5.23
CA HIS A 460 -0.34 -10.84 -4.64
C HIS A 460 -0.13 -10.09 -3.31
N LEU A 461 -1.06 -9.20 -2.93
CA LEU A 461 -1.04 -8.51 -1.65
C LEU A 461 -1.71 -9.33 -0.53
N MET A 462 -2.57 -10.28 -0.90
CA MET A 462 -3.40 -11.06 0.02
C MET A 462 -2.62 -11.89 1.04
N PRO A 463 -1.52 -12.59 0.70
CA PRO A 463 -0.72 -13.33 1.68
C PRO A 463 -0.24 -12.42 2.82
N LYS A 464 0.27 -11.21 2.49
CA LYS A 464 0.72 -10.23 3.47
C LYS A 464 -0.44 -9.71 4.33
N LEU A 465 -1.53 -9.29 3.69
CA LEU A 465 -2.71 -8.76 4.39
C LEU A 465 -3.33 -9.80 5.35
N LEU A 466 -3.33 -11.07 4.95
CA LEU A 466 -3.81 -12.16 5.78
C LEU A 466 -2.95 -12.34 7.03
N LYS A 467 -1.62 -12.30 6.88
CA LYS A 467 -0.68 -12.36 8.02
C LYS A 467 -0.90 -11.19 8.98
N GLU A 468 -0.99 -9.97 8.44
CA GLU A 468 -1.26 -8.76 9.24
C GLU A 468 -2.58 -8.89 10.02
N LYS A 469 -3.65 -9.34 9.35
CA LYS A 469 -4.94 -9.60 10.01
C LYS A 469 -4.80 -10.61 11.15
N LEU A 470 -4.15 -11.75 10.90
CA LEU A 470 -4.04 -12.83 11.88
C LEU A 470 -3.15 -12.49 13.09
N LEU A 471 -2.12 -11.66 12.90
CA LEU A 471 -1.20 -11.20 13.95
C LEU A 471 -1.74 -10.00 14.74
N SER A 472 -2.50 -9.10 14.10
CA SER A 472 -3.11 -7.93 14.76
C SER A 472 -4.15 -8.28 15.83
N ALA A 473 -4.67 -9.52 15.84
CA ALA A 473 -5.70 -9.97 16.76
C ALA A 473 -5.21 -10.24 18.20
N SER A 474 -3.89 -10.27 18.47
CA SER A 474 -3.38 -10.73 19.77
C SER A 474 -2.87 -9.65 20.74
N LYS A 475 -2.63 -8.39 20.35
CA LYS A 475 -2.13 -7.35 21.28
C LYS A 475 -2.53 -5.91 20.89
N TYR A 476 -3.65 -5.40 21.39
CA TYR A 476 -3.83 -3.95 21.51
C TYR A 476 -3.11 -3.47 22.76
N LYS A 477 -1.89 -2.95 22.62
CA LYS A 477 -1.27 -2.06 23.61
C LYS A 477 -1.70 -0.62 23.27
N PRO A 478 -2.00 0.26 24.25
CA PRO A 478 -2.34 1.65 23.97
C PRO A 478 -1.28 2.26 23.05
N GLY A 479 -1.70 2.74 21.88
CA GLY A 479 -0.83 2.92 20.70
C GLY A 479 0.22 4.04 20.76
N HIS A 480 0.39 4.71 21.90
CA HIS A 480 1.45 5.68 22.12
C HIS A 480 2.02 5.55 23.53
N GLN A 481 3.33 5.70 23.65
CA GLN A 481 4.05 5.81 24.92
C GLN A 481 4.63 7.22 25.00
N TYR A 482 4.40 7.92 26.10
CA TYR A 482 4.86 9.30 26.26
C TYR A 482 5.39 9.54 27.67
N VAL A 483 6.30 10.51 27.78
CA VAL A 483 6.79 11.08 29.03
C VAL A 483 6.77 12.58 28.88
N VAL A 484 6.18 13.29 29.84
CA VAL A 484 6.35 14.74 30.00
C VAL A 484 6.98 14.96 31.36
N THR A 485 8.10 15.67 31.40
CA THR A 485 8.84 15.86 32.64
C THR A 485 9.56 17.19 32.65
N SER A 486 9.86 17.69 33.85
CA SER A 486 10.64 18.92 34.02
C SER A 486 12.07 18.69 33.55
N LEU A 487 12.65 19.70 32.89
CA LEU A 487 14.05 19.71 32.46
C LEU A 487 15.01 19.45 33.64
N ASN A 488 14.65 19.97 34.82
CA ASN A 488 15.50 19.93 36.03
C ASN A 488 15.07 18.87 37.05
N ASN A 489 13.82 18.39 37.00
CA ASN A 489 13.25 17.46 37.98
C ASN A 489 12.56 16.26 37.29
N ALA A 490 13.36 15.35 36.74
CA ALA A 490 12.86 14.10 36.17
C ALA A 490 12.90 12.96 37.19
N ASP A 491 11.74 12.33 37.44
CA ASP A 491 11.65 11.13 38.27
C ASP A 491 11.83 9.87 37.40
N PHE A 492 13.02 9.28 37.43
CA PHE A 492 13.35 8.08 36.66
C PHE A 492 12.85 6.76 37.26
N SER A 493 12.06 6.80 38.35
CA SER A 493 11.53 5.58 38.99
C SER A 493 10.41 4.89 38.19
N GLU A 494 9.75 5.62 37.29
CA GLU A 494 8.65 5.09 36.49
C GLU A 494 9.12 4.15 35.36
N ASN A 495 8.36 3.06 35.14
CA ASN A 495 8.66 2.07 34.09
C ASN A 495 8.72 2.66 32.67
N ILE A 496 8.04 3.79 32.42
CA ILE A 496 8.00 4.45 31.12
C ILE A 496 9.40 4.85 30.63
N TRP A 497 10.34 5.13 31.54
CA TRP A 497 11.72 5.48 31.21
C TRP A 497 12.53 4.35 30.59
N SER A 498 12.11 3.10 30.82
CA SER A 498 12.70 1.90 30.21
C SER A 498 12.15 1.61 28.80
N THR A 499 11.16 2.39 28.33
CA THR A 499 10.58 2.26 26.98
C THR A 499 11.66 2.42 25.92
N THR A 500 11.73 1.49 24.97
CA THR A 500 12.73 1.50 23.89
C THR A 500 12.17 2.00 22.57
N THR A 501 13.02 2.64 21.78
CA THR A 501 12.71 3.10 20.41
C THR A 501 13.44 2.22 19.38
N GLU A 502 12.88 2.05 18.18
CA GLU A 502 13.43 1.17 17.12
C GLU A 502 14.68 1.72 16.39
N TYR A 503 15.06 2.98 16.65
CA TYR A 503 16.11 3.71 15.91
C TYR A 503 17.23 4.17 16.84
N GLY A 504 18.45 4.23 16.29
CA GLY A 504 19.62 4.69 17.02
C GLY A 504 19.62 6.19 17.32
N ILE A 505 20.18 6.56 18.47
CA ILE A 505 20.30 7.94 18.99
C ILE A 505 21.48 8.74 18.42
N ALA A 506 22.32 8.14 17.57
CA ALA A 506 23.54 8.77 17.06
C ALA A 506 23.30 10.14 16.38
N PRO A 507 22.24 10.34 15.57
CA PRO A 507 21.97 11.66 14.99
C PRO A 507 21.63 12.73 16.04
N LEU A 508 20.98 12.35 17.15
CA LEU A 508 20.67 13.27 18.25
C LEU A 508 21.94 13.68 19.00
N LEU A 509 22.85 12.73 19.25
CA LEU A 509 24.17 13.02 19.82
C LEU A 509 25.03 13.88 18.90
N LEU A 510 25.01 13.62 17.59
CA LEU A 510 25.70 14.44 16.61
C LEU A 510 25.17 15.88 16.61
N THR A 511 23.85 16.05 16.73
CA THR A 511 23.20 17.37 16.86
C THR A 511 23.70 18.10 18.12
N TYR A 512 23.77 17.41 19.26
CA TYR A 512 24.31 17.98 20.49
C TYR A 512 25.78 18.41 20.35
N LEU A 513 26.63 17.54 19.78
CA LEU A 513 28.05 17.84 19.55
C LEU A 513 28.25 19.02 18.59
N ALA A 514 27.44 19.11 17.54
CA ALA A 514 27.44 20.23 16.60
C ALA A 514 27.15 21.56 17.32
N LEU A 515 26.10 21.60 18.15
CA LEU A 515 25.73 22.78 18.93
C LEU A 515 26.82 23.16 19.94
N ARG A 516 27.47 22.17 20.57
CA ARG A 516 28.57 22.42 21.51
C ARG A 516 29.78 23.03 20.80
N LYS A 517 30.16 22.52 19.62
CA LYS A 517 31.25 23.09 18.81
C LYS A 517 30.94 24.53 18.39
N TYR A 518 29.70 24.79 17.99
CA TYR A 518 29.24 26.14 17.68
C TYR A 518 29.30 27.05 18.92
N ALA A 519 28.87 26.56 20.08
CA ALA A 519 28.89 27.33 21.32
C ALA A 519 30.30 27.63 21.86
N LEU A 520 31.30 26.85 21.45
CA LEU A 520 32.71 27.02 21.78
C LEU A 520 33.49 27.79 20.68
N ASP A 521 32.79 28.37 19.70
CA ASP A 521 33.38 29.05 18.53
C ASP A 521 34.32 28.18 17.68
N GLU A 522 34.25 26.85 17.81
CA GLU A 522 35.05 25.92 17.01
C GLU A 522 34.57 25.78 15.55
N ILE A 523 33.32 26.18 15.28
CA ILE A 523 32.72 26.22 13.95
C ILE A 523 31.78 27.43 13.84
N GLN A 524 31.78 28.10 12.70
CA GLN A 524 30.95 29.27 12.44
C GLN A 524 29.78 28.93 11.51
N LEU A 525 28.66 29.67 11.57
CA LEU A 525 27.42 29.36 10.82
C LEU A 525 27.62 29.25 9.30
N ASP A 526 28.51 30.06 8.75
CA ASP A 526 28.85 30.18 7.33
C ASP A 526 29.98 29.24 6.89
N THR A 527 30.54 28.44 7.80
CA THR A 527 31.59 27.46 7.50
C THR A 527 31.10 26.52 6.41
N LEU A 528 31.75 26.52 5.24
CA LEU A 528 31.33 25.74 4.09
C LEU A 528 31.89 24.32 4.15
N TYR A 529 31.02 23.34 3.96
CA TYR A 529 31.38 21.95 3.69
C TYR A 529 31.19 21.67 2.20
N LYS A 530 32.21 21.06 1.60
CA LYS A 530 32.14 20.55 0.22
C LYS A 530 31.76 19.08 0.25
N VAL A 531 30.65 18.74 -0.38
CA VAL A 531 30.11 17.37 -0.40
C VAL A 531 31.12 16.40 -1.01
N THR A 532 31.48 15.38 -0.24
CA THR A 532 32.39 14.32 -0.67
C THR A 532 31.68 13.28 -1.54
N LEU A 533 32.45 12.48 -2.27
CA LEU A 533 31.94 11.33 -3.00
C LEU A 533 31.19 10.33 -2.09
N ASN A 534 31.63 10.20 -0.83
CA ASN A 534 31.00 9.30 0.15
C ASN A 534 29.57 9.75 0.49
N VAL A 535 29.42 11.03 0.86
CA VAL A 535 28.10 11.63 1.10
C VAL A 535 27.24 11.59 -0.15
N SER A 536 27.81 11.90 -1.32
CA SER A 536 27.05 11.91 -2.57
C SER A 536 26.52 10.53 -2.98
N LYS A 537 27.26 9.45 -2.70
CA LYS A 537 26.75 8.07 -2.91
C LYS A 537 25.49 7.82 -2.09
N GLU A 538 25.45 8.28 -0.84
CA GLU A 538 24.23 8.22 -0.03
C GLU A 538 23.13 9.12 -0.59
N GLY A 539 23.49 10.32 -1.08
CA GLY A 539 22.62 11.29 -1.76
C GLY A 539 21.94 10.80 -3.04
N GLN A 540 22.32 9.62 -3.56
CA GLN A 540 21.69 9.01 -4.74
C GLN A 540 20.60 7.98 -4.38
N HIS A 541 20.45 7.63 -3.10
CA HIS A 541 19.41 6.71 -2.65
C HIS A 541 18.03 7.38 -2.55
N SER A 542 16.96 6.60 -2.68
CA SER A 542 15.58 7.09 -2.57
C SER A 542 15.24 7.68 -1.19
N ASN A 543 16.01 7.34 -0.15
CA ASN A 543 15.85 7.88 1.20
C ASN A 543 16.94 8.92 1.54
N SER A 544 17.28 9.81 0.62
CA SER A 544 18.24 10.91 0.81
C SER A 544 17.60 12.28 0.58
N LEU A 545 18.29 13.36 0.95
CA LEU A 545 17.89 14.72 0.56
C LEU A 545 18.36 15.05 -0.87
N GLY A 546 19.50 14.48 -1.29
CA GLY A 546 20.05 14.61 -2.63
C GLY A 546 21.27 15.53 -2.69
N LEU A 547 22.16 15.48 -1.70
CA LEU A 547 23.44 16.18 -1.71
C LEU A 547 24.36 15.55 -2.77
N LEU A 548 24.87 16.36 -3.71
CA LEU A 548 25.71 15.91 -4.82
C LEU A 548 27.17 16.32 -4.61
N GLU A 549 28.09 15.49 -5.09
CA GLU A 549 29.53 15.72 -4.96
C GLU A 549 29.94 17.10 -5.49
N GLY A 550 30.78 17.80 -4.72
CA GLY A 550 31.29 19.12 -5.07
C GLY A 550 30.35 20.28 -4.75
N GLU A 551 29.08 20.04 -4.45
CA GLU A 551 28.18 21.06 -3.90
C GLU A 551 28.71 21.57 -2.55
N GLN A 552 28.38 22.82 -2.22
CA GLN A 552 28.79 23.46 -0.98
C GLN A 552 27.57 23.84 -0.14
N TYR A 553 27.63 23.51 1.14
CA TYR A 553 26.60 23.83 2.12
C TYR A 553 27.23 24.41 3.37
N SER A 554 26.63 25.45 3.93
CA SER A 554 27.09 26.01 5.20
C SER A 554 26.75 25.09 6.37
N PHE A 555 27.45 25.23 7.49
CA PHE A 555 27.13 24.55 8.74
C PHE A 555 25.67 24.75 9.14
N MET A 556 25.17 25.98 9.01
CA MET A 556 23.76 26.29 9.25
C MET A 556 22.81 25.46 8.39
N GLN A 557 23.09 25.36 7.08
CA GLN A 557 22.26 24.57 6.16
C GLN A 557 22.29 23.08 6.51
N LEU A 558 23.46 22.48 6.70
CA LEU A 558 23.57 21.06 7.02
C LEU A 558 22.93 20.69 8.34
N MET A 559 23.04 21.57 9.35
CA MET A 559 22.39 21.39 10.64
C MET A 559 20.86 21.48 10.51
N GLN A 560 20.34 22.49 9.82
CA GLN A 560 18.90 22.62 9.54
C GLN A 560 18.36 21.42 8.75
N TYR A 561 19.06 20.99 7.70
CA TYR A 561 18.67 19.82 6.90
C TYR A 561 18.67 18.54 7.72
N THR A 562 19.67 18.35 8.58
CA THR A 562 19.75 17.19 9.47
C THR A 562 18.59 17.17 10.45
N ILE A 563 18.31 18.28 11.13
CA ILE A 563 17.19 18.39 12.09
C ILE A 563 15.84 18.20 11.39
N LEU A 564 15.60 18.88 10.26
CA LEU A 564 14.31 18.86 9.59
C LEU A 564 14.02 17.55 8.87
N THR A 565 15.05 16.84 8.39
CA THR A 565 14.88 15.71 7.47
C THR A 565 15.31 14.36 8.04
N GLN A 566 16.33 14.33 8.92
CA GLN A 566 17.07 13.14 9.37
C GLN A 566 17.53 12.24 8.21
N LYS A 567 17.80 12.83 7.04
CA LYS A 567 18.27 12.07 5.87
C LYS A 567 19.73 11.66 6.05
N PRO A 568 20.10 10.40 5.72
CA PRO A 568 21.43 9.89 5.96
C PRO A 568 22.55 10.71 5.30
N ASP A 569 22.34 11.22 4.08
CA ASP A 569 23.31 12.07 3.39
C ASP A 569 23.58 13.38 4.14
N CYS A 570 22.55 14.00 4.72
CA CYS A 570 22.71 15.20 5.57
C CYS A 570 23.48 14.88 6.86
N ILE A 571 23.14 13.76 7.51
CA ILE A 571 23.81 13.31 8.74
C ILE A 571 25.29 13.02 8.48
N LEU A 572 25.61 12.35 7.37
CA LEU A 572 26.98 12.06 6.96
C LEU A 572 27.75 13.34 6.63
N ALA A 573 27.12 14.28 5.91
CA ALA A 573 27.72 15.59 5.60
C ALA A 573 28.06 16.38 6.87
N LEU A 574 27.13 16.45 7.83
CA LEU A 574 27.35 17.11 9.11
C LEU A 574 28.47 16.41 9.91
N ALA A 575 28.49 15.07 9.92
CA ALA A 575 29.54 14.30 10.57
C ALA A 575 30.93 14.57 9.97
N GLU A 576 31.05 14.56 8.64
CA GLU A 576 32.30 14.88 7.93
C GLU A 576 32.69 16.35 8.11
N GLN A 577 31.75 17.29 8.15
CA GLN A 577 32.05 18.70 8.41
C GLN A 577 32.65 18.92 9.81
N LEU A 578 32.12 18.24 10.83
CA LEU A 578 32.56 18.43 12.22
C LEU A 578 33.85 17.68 12.56
N TYR A 579 34.10 16.54 11.90
CA TYR A 579 35.16 15.60 12.29
C TYR A 579 36.00 15.07 11.13
N GLN A 580 35.91 15.65 9.93
CA GLN A 580 36.59 15.24 8.68
C GLN A 580 36.14 13.89 8.11
N THR A 581 35.95 12.87 8.96
CA THR A 581 35.50 11.54 8.56
C THR A 581 34.36 11.03 9.43
N THR A 582 33.51 10.18 8.87
CA THR A 582 32.39 9.54 9.61
C THR A 582 32.87 8.63 10.72
N SER A 583 34.07 8.04 10.59
CA SER A 583 34.67 7.18 11.61
C SER A 583 35.12 7.98 12.84
N GLN A 584 35.73 9.15 12.63
CA GLN A 584 36.08 10.07 13.73
C GLN A 584 34.82 10.61 14.40
N ALA A 585 33.80 10.99 13.61
CA ALA A 585 32.51 11.39 14.17
C ALA A 585 31.88 10.29 15.04
N LEU A 586 31.88 9.03 14.58
CA LEU A 586 31.36 7.90 15.35
C LEU A 586 32.13 7.70 16.67
N SER A 587 33.45 7.85 16.66
CA SER A 587 34.27 7.77 17.87
C SER A 587 33.91 8.86 18.88
N SER A 588 33.75 10.11 18.42
CA SER A 588 33.30 11.21 19.28
C SER A 588 31.88 11.03 19.80
N ILE A 589 30.95 10.52 18.97
CA ILE A 589 29.59 10.18 19.40
C ILE A 589 29.61 9.11 20.50
N LYS A 590 30.41 8.06 20.34
CA LYS A 590 30.55 6.99 21.35
C LYS A 590 31.14 7.52 22.66
N SER A 591 32.18 8.34 22.59
CA SER A 591 32.79 8.96 23.77
C SER A 591 31.80 9.86 24.52
N GLU A 592 31.00 10.65 23.80
CA GLU A 592 29.97 11.49 24.44
C GLU A 592 28.82 10.66 25.01
N ALA A 593 28.43 9.55 24.36
CA ALA A 593 27.45 8.62 24.90
C ALA A 593 27.91 8.06 26.25
N GLU A 594 29.17 7.63 26.34
CA GLU A 594 29.77 7.11 27.58
C GLU A 594 29.78 8.17 28.69
N ASN A 595 30.14 9.42 28.37
CA ASN A 595 30.08 10.55 29.32
C ASN A 595 28.66 10.79 29.87
N LEU A 596 27.63 10.53 29.07
CA LEU A 596 26.23 10.65 29.45
C LEU A 596 25.67 9.39 30.14
N GLY A 597 26.51 8.37 30.38
CA GLY A 597 26.12 7.09 30.97
C GLY A 597 25.32 6.20 30.02
N ILE A 598 25.44 6.41 28.72
CA ILE A 598 24.76 5.65 27.66
C ILE A 598 25.74 4.63 27.08
N ASP A 599 25.31 3.38 26.95
CA ASP A 599 26.12 2.28 26.43
C ASP A 599 26.59 2.53 24.97
N PRO A 600 27.90 2.77 24.75
CA PRO A 600 28.45 3.12 23.44
C PRO A 600 28.49 1.92 22.47
N GLU A 601 28.45 0.68 22.97
CA GLU A 601 28.48 -0.52 22.11
C GLU A 601 27.19 -0.69 21.31
N LYS A 602 26.10 -0.09 21.78
CA LYS A 602 24.82 -0.09 21.08
C LYS A 602 24.68 1.06 20.07
N ILE A 603 25.76 1.76 19.73
CA ILE A 603 25.83 2.80 18.69
C ILE A 603 26.70 2.27 17.54
N LEU A 604 26.05 1.79 16.48
CA LEU A 604 26.70 1.05 15.39
C LEU A 604 27.14 1.94 14.24
N ASN A 605 26.46 3.07 14.02
CA ASN A 605 26.80 4.03 12.95
C ASN A 605 26.24 5.42 13.24
N VAL A 606 26.81 6.43 12.57
CA VAL A 606 26.44 7.84 12.74
C VAL A 606 24.99 8.14 12.31
N THR A 607 24.42 7.36 11.38
CA THR A 607 23.07 7.59 10.84
C THR A 607 21.96 7.04 11.72
N GLY A 608 22.27 6.24 12.75
CA GLY A 608 21.28 5.59 13.61
C GLY A 608 20.46 4.48 12.94
N ARG A 609 20.75 4.10 11.69
CA ARG A 609 20.07 3.02 10.94
C ARG A 609 20.47 1.64 11.45
N ASN A 610 19.54 0.69 11.52
CA ASN A 610 19.85 -0.70 11.91
C ASN A 610 20.79 -1.37 10.89
N TYR A 611 21.64 -2.30 11.34
CA TYR A 611 22.64 -2.98 10.51
C TYR A 611 22.53 -4.50 10.66
N LYS A 612 22.31 -5.24 9.55
CA LYS A 612 22.28 -6.73 9.50
C LYS A 612 21.54 -7.34 10.71
N ASP A 613 20.27 -6.99 10.88
CA ASP A 613 19.37 -7.45 11.95
C ASP A 613 19.69 -6.98 13.38
N GLN A 614 20.75 -6.21 13.59
CA GLN A 614 21.06 -5.58 14.88
C GLN A 614 20.26 -4.28 15.04
N VAL A 615 19.34 -4.29 16.01
CA VAL A 615 18.51 -3.15 16.35
C VAL A 615 19.24 -2.23 17.33
N GLN A 616 19.29 -0.92 17.04
CA GLN A 616 20.01 0.06 17.86
C GLN A 616 19.17 0.63 19.02
N ASN A 617 18.25 -0.15 19.57
CA ASN A 617 17.24 0.30 20.55
C ASN A 617 17.84 1.10 21.72
N LYS A 618 17.20 2.22 22.07
CA LYS A 618 17.56 3.05 23.24
C LYS A 618 16.32 3.47 24.02
N THR A 619 16.55 3.74 25.29
CA THR A 619 15.48 4.04 26.23
C THR A 619 15.06 5.51 26.18
N PHE A 620 13.84 5.80 26.64
CA PHE A 620 13.41 7.20 26.84
C PHE A 620 14.33 7.96 27.79
N ARG A 621 14.95 7.27 28.76
CA ARG A 621 15.97 7.85 29.63
C ARG A 621 17.19 8.33 28.85
N ASP A 622 17.70 7.52 27.94
CA ASP A 622 18.85 7.88 27.09
C ASP A 622 18.54 9.11 26.23
N ILE A 623 17.35 9.11 25.61
CA ILE A 623 16.87 10.21 24.77
C ILE A 623 16.73 11.50 25.59
N PHE A 624 16.15 11.41 26.78
CA PHE A 624 16.00 12.56 27.67
C PHE A 624 17.35 13.12 28.12
N SER A 625 18.31 12.26 28.47
CA SER A 625 19.65 12.71 28.86
C SER A 625 20.31 13.56 27.78
N ILE A 626 20.17 13.19 26.50
CA ILE A 626 20.72 13.96 25.38
C ILE A 626 19.90 15.24 25.15
N ALA A 627 18.58 15.12 25.09
CA ALA A 627 17.68 16.26 24.87
C ALA A 627 17.85 17.34 25.93
N ARG A 628 18.01 16.95 27.21
CA ARG A 628 18.27 17.87 28.32
C ARG A 628 19.54 18.69 28.09
N ASN A 629 20.63 18.06 27.63
CA ASN A 629 21.87 18.78 27.35
C ASN A 629 21.74 19.73 26.16
N ILE A 630 20.98 19.35 25.12
CA ILE A 630 20.66 20.25 24.01
C ILE A 630 19.89 21.46 24.52
N PHE A 631 18.74 21.25 25.19
CA PHE A 631 17.85 22.35 25.58
C PHE A 631 18.37 23.19 26.77
N ASN A 632 19.35 22.69 27.53
CA ASN A 632 20.08 23.49 28.52
C ASN A 632 21.00 24.56 27.88
N LEU A 633 21.36 24.43 26.60
CA LEU A 633 22.11 25.49 25.93
C LEU A 633 21.26 26.76 25.83
N PRO A 634 21.84 27.96 25.99
CA PRO A 634 21.16 29.23 25.75
C PRO A 634 20.42 29.25 24.39
N ILE A 635 19.24 29.89 24.36
CA ILE A 635 18.37 29.90 23.17
C ILE A 635 19.08 30.39 21.91
N TYR A 636 19.95 31.38 22.01
CA TYR A 636 20.69 31.97 20.89
C TYR A 636 21.61 30.96 20.17
N PHE A 637 22.05 29.89 20.86
CA PHE A 637 22.84 28.83 20.24
C PHE A 637 21.99 27.81 19.48
N ARG A 638 20.68 27.74 19.74
CA ARG A 638 19.77 26.75 19.16
C ARG A 638 18.84 27.34 18.10
N GLU A 639 18.46 28.59 18.28
CA GLU A 639 17.51 29.32 17.43
C GLU A 639 17.84 29.28 15.92
N PRO A 640 19.12 29.40 15.47
CA PRO A 640 19.43 29.35 14.04
C PRO A 640 19.08 28.03 13.36
N PHE A 641 18.92 26.95 14.13
CA PHE A 641 18.77 25.58 13.60
C PHE A 641 17.37 25.00 13.81
N LEU A 642 16.63 25.47 14.82
CA LEU A 642 15.26 25.04 15.13
C LEU A 642 14.23 25.88 14.35
N VAL A 643 14.29 25.82 13.02
CA VAL A 643 13.58 26.74 12.12
C VAL A 643 12.26 26.22 11.57
N ALA A 644 11.42 27.17 11.14
CA ALA A 644 10.11 27.04 10.49
C ALA A 644 10.07 26.29 9.15
N LEU A 645 11.17 26.34 8.43
CA LEU A 645 11.37 25.72 7.15
C LEU A 645 12.81 26.01 6.73
N ALA A 646 13.32 25.22 5.82
CA ALA A 646 14.54 25.54 5.10
C ALA A 646 14.29 25.41 3.59
N TYR A 647 15.19 25.92 2.77
CA TYR A 647 15.09 25.77 1.31
C TYR A 647 16.20 24.87 0.80
N PHE A 648 15.86 23.95 -0.09
CA PHE A 648 16.81 23.07 -0.76
C PHE A 648 16.43 22.92 -2.24
N LYS A 649 17.30 23.41 -3.13
CA LYS A 649 17.14 23.32 -4.59
C LYS A 649 15.74 23.76 -5.07
N GLY A 650 15.24 24.89 -4.55
CA GLY A 650 13.93 25.44 -4.88
C GLY A 650 12.74 24.71 -4.24
N LYS A 651 12.97 23.69 -3.41
CA LYS A 651 11.94 23.02 -2.60
C LYS A 651 11.97 23.53 -1.17
N VAL A 652 10.78 23.72 -0.60
CA VAL A 652 10.63 23.97 0.84
C VAL A 652 10.86 22.66 1.57
N LEU A 653 11.78 22.67 2.52
CA LEU A 653 11.98 21.63 3.51
C LEU A 653 11.21 22.03 4.76
N GLU A 654 10.21 21.24 5.07
CA GLU A 654 9.37 21.36 6.24
C GLU A 654 9.46 20.04 7.04
N PRO A 655 9.38 20.08 8.38
CA PRO A 655 9.26 18.90 9.19
C PRO A 655 7.92 18.26 8.87
N ILE A 656 7.88 16.94 9.01
CA ILE A 656 6.68 16.16 8.73
C ILE A 656 5.51 16.55 9.65
N SER A 657 5.80 17.17 10.80
CA SER A 657 4.81 17.67 11.77
C SER A 657 4.82 19.21 11.84
N PRO A 658 3.71 19.87 11.47
CA PRO A 658 3.48 21.30 11.70
C PRO A 658 3.53 21.75 13.16
N VAL A 659 3.60 20.85 14.16
CA VAL A 659 3.71 21.27 15.57
C VAL A 659 5.01 22.02 15.85
N ALA A 660 6.04 21.80 15.05
CA ALA A 660 7.25 22.61 15.13
C ALA A 660 6.96 24.12 14.96
N TYR A 661 5.83 24.49 14.33
CA TYR A 661 5.52 25.87 13.91
C TYR A 661 4.21 26.42 14.46
N THR A 662 3.60 25.72 15.43
CA THR A 662 2.38 26.19 16.10
C THR A 662 2.64 27.33 17.09
N GLY A 663 3.91 27.67 17.34
CA GLY A 663 4.31 28.61 18.40
C GLY A 663 4.14 28.06 19.82
N LEU A 664 3.73 26.79 19.97
CA LEU A 664 3.54 26.14 21.28
C LEU A 664 4.86 25.63 21.88
N LEU A 665 5.83 25.34 21.01
CA LEU A 665 7.13 24.76 21.36
C LEU A 665 8.24 25.77 21.13
N ASN A 666 9.20 25.78 22.04
CA ASN A 666 10.46 26.53 21.89
C ASN A 666 11.56 25.65 21.27
N GLY A 667 11.28 24.36 21.07
CA GLY A 667 12.15 23.45 20.33
C GLY A 667 11.48 22.11 20.03
N PHE A 668 11.85 21.53 18.89
CA PHE A 668 11.32 20.25 18.43
C PHE A 668 12.39 19.46 17.70
N LEU A 669 12.56 18.20 18.10
CA LEU A 669 13.49 17.23 17.51
C LEU A 669 12.76 15.90 17.33
N PHE A 670 13.32 14.98 16.54
CA PHE A 670 12.76 13.64 16.38
C PHE A 670 13.86 12.64 16.01
N ILE A 671 13.57 11.36 16.22
CA ILE A 671 14.39 10.22 15.83
C ILE A 671 13.50 9.24 15.07
N GLY A 672 13.92 8.81 13.88
CA GLY A 672 13.20 7.78 13.11
C GLY A 672 13.42 7.84 11.60
N ASP A 673 12.67 7.01 10.87
CA ASP A 673 12.64 7.00 9.41
C ASP A 673 11.68 8.07 8.84
N GLN A 674 11.19 7.87 7.62
CA GLN A 674 10.19 8.73 6.98
C GLN A 674 8.87 8.88 7.75
N TYR A 675 8.58 8.01 8.74
CA TYR A 675 7.40 8.07 9.59
C TYR A 675 7.70 8.59 11.01
N ARG A 676 8.98 8.85 11.32
CA ARG A 676 9.46 9.57 12.53
C ARG A 676 8.73 9.13 13.80
N ARG A 677 9.08 7.96 14.32
CA ARG A 677 8.28 7.31 15.37
C ARG A 677 8.48 7.90 16.76
N THR A 678 9.59 8.61 17.01
CA THR A 678 9.85 9.25 18.31
C THR A 678 10.11 10.74 18.18
N TYR A 679 9.37 11.54 18.92
CA TYR A 679 9.43 13.00 18.94
C TYR A 679 9.89 13.50 20.30
N ILE A 680 10.65 14.59 20.28
CA ILE A 680 11.16 15.27 21.46
C ILE A 680 10.73 16.73 21.33
N ALA A 681 10.00 17.22 22.31
CA ALA A 681 9.47 18.57 22.32
C ALA A 681 9.95 19.31 23.56
N TYR A 682 10.23 20.60 23.39
CA TYR A 682 10.70 21.47 24.44
C TYR A 682 9.82 22.71 24.55
N ARG A 683 9.50 23.06 25.79
CA ARG A 683 8.72 24.24 26.12
C ARG A 683 9.42 25.05 27.20
N GLU A 684 9.67 26.31 26.89
CA GLU A 684 10.21 27.33 27.77
C GLU A 684 9.03 28.05 28.44
N LYS A 685 8.72 27.69 29.68
CA LYS A 685 7.74 28.34 30.57
C LYS A 685 8.40 28.57 31.94
N GLU A 686 7.64 29.04 32.94
CA GLU A 686 8.12 29.17 34.34
C GLU A 686 8.87 27.92 34.85
N GLN A 687 8.45 26.73 34.39
CA GLN A 687 9.25 25.51 34.47
C GLN A 687 9.51 24.94 33.07
N PRO A 688 10.77 24.89 32.61
CA PRO A 688 11.12 24.24 31.36
C PRO A 688 10.77 22.75 31.35
N GLN A 689 10.16 22.29 30.27
CA GLN A 689 9.70 20.90 30.13
C GLN A 689 10.25 20.25 28.86
N ILE A 690 10.67 19.00 28.99
CA ILE A 690 10.94 18.11 27.86
C ILE A 690 9.86 17.05 27.82
N SER A 691 9.38 16.77 26.62
CA SER A 691 8.39 15.74 26.37
C SER A 691 8.88 14.79 25.29
N ILE A 692 8.81 13.49 25.55
CA ILE A 692 9.19 12.43 24.61
C ILE A 692 7.93 11.65 24.26
N PHE A 693 7.66 11.50 22.97
CA PHE A 693 6.50 10.77 22.46
C PHE A 693 6.96 9.71 21.48
N SER A 694 6.58 8.46 21.70
CA SER A 694 6.74 7.38 20.75
C SER A 694 5.39 6.91 20.25
N ILE A 695 5.22 6.91 18.94
CA ILE A 695 3.99 6.52 18.26
C ILE A 695 4.17 5.15 17.65
N THR A 696 3.30 4.20 18.01
CA THR A 696 3.41 2.80 17.58
C THR A 696 2.60 2.47 16.33
N SER A 697 1.77 3.40 15.84
CA SER A 697 0.94 3.23 14.64
C SER A 697 0.93 4.49 13.77
N ASN A 698 0.87 4.30 12.44
CA ASN A 698 0.76 5.41 11.48
C ASN A 698 -0.58 6.16 11.56
N GLU A 699 -1.57 5.60 12.26
CA GLU A 699 -2.92 6.14 12.46
C GLU A 699 -2.93 7.22 13.55
N GLN A 700 -1.92 7.21 14.42
CA GLN A 700 -1.72 8.24 15.42
C GLN A 700 -0.74 9.28 14.88
N ARG A 701 -1.11 10.55 15.03
CA ARG A 701 -0.27 11.68 14.61
C ARG A 701 0.17 12.43 15.85
N ILE A 702 1.45 12.80 15.90
CA ILE A 702 1.99 13.59 17.00
C ILE A 702 1.27 14.94 17.11
N GLU A 703 0.72 15.42 16.00
CA GLU A 703 0.15 16.76 15.91
C GLU A 703 -1.10 16.97 16.76
N TYR A 704 -1.83 15.90 17.03
CA TYR A 704 -3.00 15.93 17.91
C TYR A 704 -2.66 15.59 19.37
N LEU A 705 -1.54 14.91 19.61
CA LEU A 705 -1.13 14.45 20.94
C LEU A 705 -0.26 15.49 21.66
N LEU A 706 0.70 16.08 20.94
CA LEU A 706 1.72 16.94 21.51
C LEU A 706 1.18 18.23 22.14
N PRO A 707 0.26 18.98 21.50
CA PRO A 707 -0.42 20.09 22.15
C PRO A 707 -1.19 19.66 23.40
N TYR A 708 -1.74 18.44 23.44
CA TYR A 708 -2.52 18.00 24.58
C TYR A 708 -1.67 17.88 25.84
N TYR A 709 -0.61 17.06 25.79
CA TYR A 709 0.20 16.80 26.96
C TYR A 709 1.03 18.00 27.45
N GLN A 710 1.19 19.01 26.60
CA GLN A 710 1.85 20.25 26.99
C GLN A 710 0.86 21.37 27.37
N VAL A 711 -0.41 21.32 26.97
CA VAL A 711 -1.38 22.39 27.25
C VAL A 711 -2.42 21.96 28.30
N PHE A 712 -2.78 20.67 28.38
CA PHE A 712 -3.86 20.15 29.21
C PHE A 712 -3.38 19.01 30.10
N THR A 713 -3.59 19.13 31.41
CA THR A 713 -3.37 18.07 32.40
C THR A 713 -4.65 17.33 32.76
N ASP A 714 -5.81 17.94 32.51
CA ASP A 714 -7.14 17.45 32.89
C ASP A 714 -8.07 17.30 31.68
N LEU A 715 -9.20 16.61 31.88
CA LEU A 715 -10.25 16.50 30.86
C LEU A 715 -10.75 17.91 30.44
N PRO A 716 -10.98 18.16 29.14
CA PRO A 716 -11.63 19.38 28.66
C PRO A 716 -12.99 19.59 29.35
N LYS A 717 -13.41 20.84 29.49
CA LYS A 717 -14.68 21.16 30.16
C LYS A 717 -15.88 20.54 29.44
N SER A 718 -16.79 19.96 30.21
CA SER A 718 -18.07 19.49 29.69
C SER A 718 -19.09 20.63 29.58
N LYS A 719 -19.96 20.54 28.57
CA LYS A 719 -21.17 21.35 28.46
C LYS A 719 -22.33 20.53 29.02
N ARG A 720 -22.70 20.82 30.27
CA ARG A 720 -23.77 20.09 30.98
C ARG A 720 -25.14 20.46 30.44
N LEU A 721 -25.96 19.45 30.19
CA LEU A 721 -27.35 19.56 29.73
C LEU A 721 -28.23 18.72 30.66
N THR A 722 -29.30 19.30 31.20
CA THR A 722 -30.31 18.52 31.94
C THR A 722 -31.46 18.21 30.99
N ALA A 723 -31.65 16.93 30.67
CA ALA A 723 -32.74 16.50 29.82
C ALA A 723 -34.08 16.63 30.56
N LYS A 724 -35.10 17.19 29.89
CA LYS A 724 -36.47 17.28 30.44
C LYS A 724 -37.33 16.06 30.07
N THR A 725 -36.95 15.37 29.01
CA THR A 725 -37.50 14.08 28.57
C THR A 725 -36.34 13.10 28.37
N PRO A 726 -36.57 11.78 28.31
CA PRO A 726 -35.50 10.81 28.03
C PRO A 726 -35.12 10.77 26.54
N ILE A 727 -35.46 11.78 25.74
CA ILE A 727 -35.31 11.73 24.29
C ILE A 727 -34.19 12.65 23.82
N ILE A 728 -33.32 12.08 22.98
CA ILE A 728 -32.33 12.81 22.19
C ILE A 728 -32.58 12.51 20.71
N ASN A 729 -32.88 13.53 19.92
CA ASN A 729 -32.99 13.43 18.46
C ASN A 729 -31.69 13.92 17.81
N ILE A 730 -31.19 13.15 16.84
CA ILE A 730 -29.97 13.47 16.09
C ILE A 730 -30.32 13.44 14.59
N LEU A 731 -30.16 14.58 13.94
CA LEU A 731 -30.27 14.75 12.50
C LEU A 731 -28.87 14.82 11.88
N GLY A 732 -28.69 14.15 10.73
CA GLY A 732 -27.44 14.17 9.98
C GLY A 732 -27.12 15.52 9.35
N ASP A 733 -26.36 15.48 8.25
CA ASP A 733 -25.80 16.65 7.59
C ASP A 733 -26.88 17.70 7.28
N THR A 734 -26.68 18.91 7.80
CA THR A 734 -27.67 20.00 7.76
C THR A 734 -27.08 21.29 7.19
N TYR A 735 -27.56 21.68 6.01
CA TYR A 735 -27.27 22.89 5.28
C TYR A 735 -28.47 23.32 4.39
N PHE A 736 -28.87 24.60 4.45
CA PHE A 736 -30.03 25.11 3.72
C PHE A 736 -29.81 25.36 2.23
N GLY A 737 -28.57 25.28 1.75
CA GLY A 737 -28.26 25.23 0.32
C GLY A 737 -27.99 26.59 -0.33
N GLU A 738 -27.62 27.62 0.44
CA GLU A 738 -27.38 28.98 -0.08
C GLU A 738 -26.37 29.02 -1.24
N ALA A 739 -25.22 28.35 -1.11
CA ALA A 739 -24.19 28.28 -2.14
C ALA A 739 -24.70 27.57 -3.42
N TYR A 740 -25.54 26.55 -3.26
CA TYR A 740 -26.20 25.90 -4.40
C TYR A 740 -27.26 26.81 -5.03
N THR A 741 -27.98 27.56 -4.20
CA THR A 741 -28.99 28.54 -4.63
C THR A 741 -28.36 29.60 -5.50
N GLU A 742 -27.25 30.20 -5.08
CA GLU A 742 -26.51 31.21 -5.87
C GLU A 742 -26.09 30.67 -7.25
N VAL A 743 -25.60 29.42 -7.31
CA VAL A 743 -25.21 28.78 -8.58
C VAL A 743 -26.44 28.50 -9.46
N ARG A 744 -27.56 28.08 -8.88
CA ARG A 744 -28.81 27.79 -9.61
C ARG A 744 -29.50 29.05 -10.10
N GLU A 745 -29.52 30.10 -9.30
CA GLU A 745 -30.05 31.41 -9.67
C GLU A 745 -29.34 31.99 -10.90
N LYS A 746 -27.99 31.92 -10.93
CA LYS A 746 -27.18 32.29 -12.11
C LYS A 746 -27.52 31.49 -13.37
N ARG A 747 -28.09 30.29 -13.21
CA ARG A 747 -28.54 29.41 -14.31
C ARG A 747 -30.03 29.53 -14.61
N GLY A 748 -30.76 30.43 -13.93
CA GLY A 748 -32.20 30.59 -14.07
C GLY A 748 -33.02 29.41 -13.54
N VAL A 749 -32.45 28.58 -12.65
CA VAL A 749 -33.11 27.41 -12.08
C VAL A 749 -33.65 27.76 -10.70
N LYS A 750 -34.97 27.74 -10.53
CA LYS A 750 -35.60 27.90 -9.20
C LYS A 750 -35.39 26.65 -8.33
N ASP A 751 -35.32 26.88 -7.02
CA ASP A 751 -35.25 25.84 -6.00
C ASP A 751 -36.16 26.15 -4.81
N GLY A 752 -36.20 25.23 -3.84
CA GLY A 752 -37.08 25.33 -2.68
C GLY A 752 -36.75 26.49 -1.76
N LEU A 753 -35.48 26.90 -1.65
CA LEU A 753 -35.08 28.01 -0.79
C LEU A 753 -35.56 29.34 -1.38
N GLN A 754 -35.39 29.54 -2.69
CA GLN A 754 -35.87 30.72 -3.40
C GLN A 754 -37.40 30.86 -3.33
N GLN A 755 -38.12 29.74 -3.48
CA GLN A 755 -39.58 29.77 -3.62
C GLN A 755 -40.33 29.77 -2.27
N TYR A 756 -39.82 29.06 -1.28
CA TYR A 756 -40.54 28.78 -0.03
C TYR A 756 -39.77 29.18 1.25
N GLY A 757 -38.51 29.58 1.12
CA GLY A 757 -37.66 29.99 2.24
C GLY A 757 -37.19 28.83 3.14
N TYR A 758 -36.50 29.19 4.22
CA TYR A 758 -35.81 28.26 5.12
C TYR A 758 -36.75 27.24 5.78
N GLY A 759 -37.98 27.66 6.15
CA GLY A 759 -38.95 26.79 6.81
C GLY A 759 -39.49 25.63 5.98
N HIS A 760 -39.27 25.65 4.66
CA HIS A 760 -39.73 24.61 3.76
C HIS A 760 -39.10 23.25 4.05
N SER A 761 -37.80 23.21 4.33
CA SER A 761 -37.05 21.95 4.44
C SER A 761 -37.43 21.13 5.67
N PHE A 762 -37.77 21.77 6.79
CA PHE A 762 -38.17 21.07 8.03
C PHE A 762 -39.62 20.60 8.04
N LYS A 763 -40.49 21.14 7.19
CA LYS A 763 -41.95 21.02 7.32
C LYS A 763 -42.46 19.59 7.50
N LYS A 764 -41.91 18.62 6.75
CA LYS A 764 -42.37 17.22 6.77
C LYS A 764 -41.71 16.36 7.86
N ILE A 765 -40.72 16.88 8.56
CA ILE A 765 -40.02 16.20 9.66
C ILE A 765 -40.11 16.97 11.00
N ALA A 766 -40.86 18.07 11.03
CA ALA A 766 -40.94 18.96 12.20
C ALA A 766 -41.44 18.27 13.48
N ASN A 767 -42.27 17.23 13.35
CA ASN A 767 -42.86 16.51 14.48
C ASN A 767 -41.84 15.77 15.36
N PHE A 768 -40.60 15.59 14.90
CA PHE A 768 -39.55 14.96 15.70
C PHE A 768 -39.04 15.86 16.83
N PHE A 769 -39.07 17.18 16.64
CA PHE A 769 -38.32 18.13 17.45
C PHE A 769 -39.21 18.81 18.49
N ASN A 770 -39.54 18.09 19.56
CA ASN A 770 -40.26 18.66 20.71
C ASN A 770 -39.38 19.66 21.49
N PRO A 771 -39.96 20.72 22.09
CA PRO A 771 -39.21 21.74 22.82
C PRO A 771 -38.51 21.24 24.08
N ASP A 772 -39.00 20.13 24.66
CA ASP A 772 -38.42 19.53 25.86
C ASP A 772 -37.41 18.40 25.55
N ASP A 773 -37.33 17.96 24.30
CA ASP A 773 -36.34 16.98 23.84
C ASP A 773 -34.98 17.68 23.59
N ILE A 774 -33.87 16.93 23.67
CA ILE A 774 -32.58 17.41 23.18
C ILE A 774 -32.51 17.15 21.68
N ASN A 775 -32.42 18.21 20.88
CA ASN A 775 -32.46 18.13 19.42
C ASN A 775 -31.11 18.59 18.86
N ILE A 776 -30.35 17.63 18.34
CA ILE A 776 -29.00 17.79 17.82
C ILE A 776 -29.02 17.73 16.29
N VAL A 777 -28.32 18.65 15.64
CA VAL A 777 -28.07 18.59 14.18
C VAL A 777 -26.58 18.73 13.88
N ASN A 778 -26.08 18.05 12.83
CA ASN A 778 -24.77 18.37 12.25
C ASN A 778 -24.90 19.61 11.36
N PHE A 779 -24.44 20.77 11.83
CA PHE A 779 -24.45 21.99 11.02
C PHE A 779 -23.23 22.02 10.10
N GLU A 780 -23.45 21.83 8.81
CA GLU A 780 -22.42 21.57 7.81
C GLU A 780 -22.17 22.78 6.89
N ALA A 781 -21.96 23.92 7.53
CA ALA A 781 -21.59 25.17 6.90
C ALA A 781 -20.89 26.08 7.93
N VAL A 782 -20.44 27.23 7.46
CA VAL A 782 -19.97 28.32 8.34
C VAL A 782 -20.81 29.56 8.07
N PHE A 783 -21.13 30.33 9.12
CA PHE A 783 -21.84 31.59 8.91
C PHE A 783 -20.96 32.59 8.18
N TYR A 784 -21.53 33.17 7.14
CA TYR A 784 -20.83 34.06 6.21
C TYR A 784 -21.70 35.26 5.85
N ASP A 785 -21.06 36.42 5.69
CA ASP A 785 -21.73 37.71 5.49
C ASP A 785 -21.59 38.29 4.08
N GLY A 786 -21.01 37.53 3.14
CA GLY A 786 -20.87 37.96 1.74
C GLY A 786 -19.67 38.86 1.45
N LYS A 787 -18.84 39.22 2.45
CA LYS A 787 -17.83 40.29 2.27
C LYS A 787 -16.46 39.82 1.80
N GLN A 788 -16.01 38.62 2.20
CA GLN A 788 -14.67 38.12 1.91
C GLN A 788 -14.71 36.92 0.97
N VAL A 789 -13.76 36.85 0.04
CA VAL A 789 -13.56 35.65 -0.78
C VAL A 789 -12.95 34.56 0.10
N SER A 790 -13.43 33.33 -0.04
CA SER A 790 -12.88 32.19 0.70
C SER A 790 -11.39 32.01 0.37
N PRO A 791 -10.53 31.77 1.38
CA PRO A 791 -9.12 31.40 1.15
C PRO A 791 -8.97 30.04 0.45
N LEU A 792 -10.06 29.28 0.32
CA LEU A 792 -10.09 27.96 -0.33
C LEU A 792 -10.69 28.02 -1.73
N ASP A 793 -10.99 29.20 -2.26
CA ASP A 793 -11.44 29.36 -3.64
C ASP A 793 -10.44 28.72 -4.61
N GLN A 794 -10.95 28.01 -5.62
CA GLN A 794 -10.18 27.19 -6.57
C GLN A 794 -9.36 26.03 -5.97
N ILE A 795 -9.32 25.90 -4.64
CA ILE A 795 -8.56 24.88 -3.91
C ILE A 795 -9.48 23.75 -3.45
N LYS A 796 -10.66 24.11 -2.92
CA LYS A 796 -11.69 23.19 -2.42
C LYS A 796 -12.91 23.23 -3.37
N PRO A 797 -13.47 22.08 -3.76
CA PRO A 797 -14.55 22.04 -4.77
C PRO A 797 -15.87 22.63 -4.28
N PHE A 798 -16.14 22.54 -2.97
CA PHE A 798 -17.38 23.02 -2.37
C PHE A 798 -17.08 23.84 -1.12
N ILE A 799 -17.56 25.09 -1.13
CA ILE A 799 -17.39 26.10 -0.09
C ILE A 799 -18.80 26.49 0.36
N LEU A 800 -19.13 26.26 1.62
CA LEU A 800 -20.51 26.37 2.12
C LEU A 800 -20.65 27.50 3.14
N GLY A 801 -21.12 28.65 2.67
CA GLY A 801 -21.55 29.76 3.50
C GLY A 801 -23.04 29.66 3.83
N ALA A 802 -23.41 30.00 5.07
CA ALA A 802 -24.80 30.03 5.53
C ALA A 802 -25.17 31.39 6.13
N ASN A 803 -26.44 31.78 6.01
CA ASN A 803 -26.93 33.00 6.62
C ASN A 803 -27.21 32.79 8.12
N ALA A 804 -26.44 33.47 8.98
CA ALA A 804 -26.55 33.33 10.43
C ALA A 804 -27.97 33.57 10.97
N LYS A 805 -28.57 34.70 10.60
CA LYS A 805 -29.88 35.12 11.11
C LYS A 805 -30.97 34.12 10.69
N LYS A 806 -31.05 33.79 9.40
CA LYS A 806 -32.08 32.89 8.88
C LYS A 806 -31.94 31.46 9.38
N THR A 807 -30.72 30.95 9.46
CA THR A 807 -30.44 29.62 10.00
C THR A 807 -30.86 29.53 11.47
N ILE A 808 -30.47 30.50 12.29
CA ILE A 808 -30.79 30.51 13.73
C ILE A 808 -32.29 30.70 13.97
N GLU A 809 -32.96 31.58 13.22
CA GLU A 809 -34.42 31.75 13.28
C GLU A 809 -35.13 30.41 13.02
N GLU A 810 -34.73 29.68 11.98
CA GLU A 810 -35.34 28.38 11.66
C GLU A 810 -35.02 27.33 12.72
N PHE A 811 -33.75 27.21 13.16
CA PHE A 811 -33.36 26.27 14.21
C PHE A 811 -34.16 26.48 15.50
N LYS A 812 -34.32 27.73 15.93
CA LYS A 812 -35.16 28.07 17.10
C LYS A 812 -36.62 27.71 16.88
N SER A 813 -37.19 28.01 15.71
CA SER A 813 -38.58 27.69 15.39
C SER A 813 -38.86 26.18 15.36
N ARG A 814 -37.81 25.36 15.19
CA ARG A 814 -37.85 23.90 15.18
C ARG A 814 -37.28 23.28 16.45
N ASN A 815 -37.10 24.06 17.52
CA ASN A 815 -36.58 23.58 18.80
C ASN A 815 -35.21 22.88 18.71
N ILE A 816 -34.41 23.19 17.69
CA ILE A 816 -33.01 22.75 17.62
C ILE A 816 -32.23 23.54 18.65
N ASN A 817 -31.78 22.85 19.70
CA ASN A 817 -31.13 23.44 20.86
C ASN A 817 -29.65 23.05 20.99
N CYS A 818 -29.20 22.07 20.18
CA CYS A 818 -27.82 21.61 20.14
C CYS A 818 -27.33 21.46 18.69
N VAL A 819 -26.05 21.76 18.45
CA VAL A 819 -25.38 21.53 17.16
C VAL A 819 -24.04 20.83 17.36
N VAL A 820 -23.68 19.95 16.42
CA VAL A 820 -22.33 19.40 16.31
C VAL A 820 -21.63 20.02 15.11
N LEU A 821 -20.36 20.38 15.27
CA LEU A 821 -19.63 21.24 14.34
C LEU A 821 -18.33 20.62 13.82
N ALA A 822 -17.95 19.43 14.28
CA ALA A 822 -16.75 18.77 13.78
C ALA A 822 -17.02 18.15 12.39
N ASN A 823 -16.88 18.97 11.35
CA ASN A 823 -17.00 18.55 9.95
C ASN A 823 -16.04 19.34 9.05
N ASN A 824 -16.09 19.05 7.76
CA ASN A 824 -15.23 19.58 6.71
C ASN A 824 -15.70 20.93 6.13
N HIS A 825 -16.61 21.70 6.76
CA HIS A 825 -17.09 22.97 6.21
C HIS A 825 -16.94 24.18 7.15
N LEU A 826 -16.62 23.96 8.43
CA LEU A 826 -16.57 25.04 9.43
C LEU A 826 -15.46 26.09 9.23
N LYS A 827 -14.42 25.79 8.45
CA LYS A 827 -13.33 26.75 8.13
C LYS A 827 -13.31 27.16 6.65
N ASP A 828 -14.43 27.01 5.95
CA ASP A 828 -14.52 27.37 4.53
C ASP A 828 -14.20 28.84 4.25
N TYR A 829 -14.43 29.73 5.21
CA TYR A 829 -14.05 31.15 5.12
C TYR A 829 -12.96 31.53 6.15
N GLY A 830 -12.22 30.55 6.67
CA GLY A 830 -11.14 30.78 7.65
C GLY A 830 -11.59 30.88 9.11
N SER A 831 -10.63 31.11 9.99
CA SER A 831 -10.82 31.06 11.45
C SER A 831 -11.75 32.15 11.99
N ASP A 832 -11.73 33.36 11.41
CA ASP A 832 -12.54 34.48 11.91
C ASP A 832 -14.05 34.20 11.74
N TYR A 833 -14.43 33.62 10.59
CA TYR A 833 -15.83 33.23 10.34
C TYR A 833 -16.24 32.00 11.16
N LEU A 834 -15.31 31.07 11.44
CA LEU A 834 -15.56 30.01 12.41
C LEU A 834 -15.88 30.59 13.79
N ILE A 835 -15.02 31.48 14.30
CA ILE A 835 -15.20 32.11 15.62
C ILE A 835 -16.51 32.89 15.67
N SER A 836 -16.81 33.66 14.62
CA SER A 836 -18.09 34.36 14.47
C SER A 836 -19.27 33.38 14.51
N THR A 837 -19.16 32.22 13.87
CA THR A 837 -20.20 31.16 13.92
C THR A 837 -20.45 30.69 15.34
N LEU A 838 -19.39 30.43 16.12
CA LEU A 838 -19.50 30.05 17.52
C LEU A 838 -20.17 31.13 18.37
N GLU A 839 -19.85 32.40 18.13
CA GLU A 839 -20.50 33.53 18.81
C GLU A 839 -21.99 33.64 18.51
N HIS A 840 -22.39 33.43 17.26
CA HIS A 840 -23.79 33.46 16.86
C HIS A 840 -24.60 32.36 17.57
N PHE A 841 -24.08 31.14 17.66
CA PHE A 841 -24.73 30.06 18.42
C PHE A 841 -24.80 30.37 19.92
N ASN A 842 -23.71 30.90 20.52
CA ASN A 842 -23.71 31.31 21.92
C ASN A 842 -24.76 32.41 22.19
N ARG A 843 -24.83 33.47 21.37
CA ARG A 843 -25.85 34.54 21.49
C ARG A 843 -27.26 34.01 21.30
N ALA A 844 -27.43 32.97 20.50
CA ALA A 844 -28.71 32.32 20.26
C ALA A 844 -29.14 31.36 21.37
N ASP A 845 -28.26 31.05 22.34
CA ASP A 845 -28.42 29.98 23.32
C ASP A 845 -28.62 28.58 22.70
N ILE A 846 -28.00 28.36 21.53
CA ILE A 846 -27.91 27.03 20.91
C ILE A 846 -26.55 26.45 21.30
N LYS A 847 -26.55 25.34 22.03
CA LYS A 847 -25.31 24.74 22.54
C LYS A 847 -24.57 24.03 21.41
N TYR A 848 -23.24 24.06 21.41
CA TYR A 848 -22.43 23.39 20.38
C TYR A 848 -21.27 22.58 20.95
N ILE A 849 -20.81 21.57 20.21
CA ILE A 849 -19.54 20.86 20.45
C ILE A 849 -18.83 20.58 19.11
N GLY A 850 -17.54 20.20 19.16
CA GLY A 850 -16.77 19.78 17.98
C GLY A 850 -16.05 20.89 17.21
N ALA A 851 -16.16 22.15 17.64
CA ALA A 851 -15.38 23.27 17.13
C ALA A 851 -15.13 24.31 18.22
N GLY A 852 -14.01 25.04 18.12
CA GLY A 852 -13.57 25.96 19.16
C GLY A 852 -12.61 27.04 18.67
N ARG A 853 -12.40 28.05 19.52
CA ARG A 853 -11.36 29.10 19.35
C ARG A 853 -9.95 28.54 19.49
N ASP A 854 -9.84 27.43 20.20
CA ASP A 854 -8.64 26.67 20.42
C ASP A 854 -8.98 25.17 20.48
N GLN A 855 -7.96 24.35 20.70
CA GLN A 855 -8.08 22.90 20.76
C GLN A 855 -8.86 22.42 22.00
N GLU A 856 -8.83 23.14 23.13
CA GLU A 856 -9.61 22.78 24.32
C GLU A 856 -11.10 22.90 24.02
N GLU A 857 -11.50 24.09 23.55
CA GLU A 857 -12.90 24.39 23.29
C GLU A 857 -13.46 23.48 22.20
N ALA A 858 -12.67 23.15 21.18
CA ALA A 858 -13.08 22.24 20.12
C ALA A 858 -13.43 20.84 20.67
N HIS A 859 -12.72 20.37 21.70
CA HIS A 859 -12.92 19.06 22.32
C HIS A 859 -13.85 19.11 23.55
N HIS A 860 -14.54 20.24 23.80
CA HIS A 860 -15.69 20.22 24.70
C HIS A 860 -16.72 19.20 24.20
N PHE A 861 -17.39 18.54 25.14
CA PHE A 861 -18.37 17.48 24.90
C PHE A 861 -19.62 17.75 25.73
N PHE A 862 -20.74 17.13 25.38
CA PHE A 862 -21.95 17.25 26.19
C PHE A 862 -21.96 16.21 27.30
N GLU A 863 -22.39 16.61 28.49
CA GLU A 863 -22.82 15.69 29.55
C GLU A 863 -24.31 15.88 29.76
N VAL A 864 -25.10 14.90 29.32
CA VAL A 864 -26.55 14.89 29.45
C VAL A 864 -26.92 14.14 30.72
N THR A 865 -27.59 14.83 31.64
CA THR A 865 -28.16 14.22 32.85
C THR A 865 -29.64 13.96 32.66
N TRP A 866 -30.07 12.74 33.01
CA TRP A 866 -31.47 12.34 33.07
C TRP A 866 -31.67 11.52 34.33
N GLN A 867 -32.51 12.03 35.24
CA GLN A 867 -32.64 11.49 36.60
C GLN A 867 -31.26 11.40 37.28
N ASP A 868 -30.82 10.22 37.69
CA ASP A 868 -29.53 9.93 38.33
C ASP A 868 -28.46 9.45 37.33
N LYS A 869 -28.78 9.32 36.03
CA LYS A 869 -27.87 8.82 34.99
C LYS A 869 -27.24 9.96 34.19
N THR A 870 -26.00 9.75 33.76
CA THR A 870 -25.24 10.70 32.93
C THR A 870 -24.73 10.03 31.65
N TYR A 871 -24.89 10.71 30.51
CA TYR A 871 -24.46 10.29 29.19
C TYR A 871 -23.49 11.32 28.61
N ALA A 872 -22.34 10.88 28.13
CA ALA A 872 -21.37 11.75 27.49
C ALA A 872 -21.49 11.66 25.97
N ILE A 873 -21.59 12.80 25.28
CA ILE A 873 -21.67 12.88 23.81
C ILE A 873 -20.47 13.66 23.30
N PHE A 874 -19.60 12.96 22.57
CA PHE A 874 -18.45 13.55 21.91
C PHE A 874 -18.70 13.73 20.41
N ASN A 875 -18.00 14.67 19.79
CA ASN A 875 -18.04 14.92 18.36
C ASN A 875 -16.63 15.08 17.79
N GLY A 876 -16.41 14.54 16.59
CA GLY A 876 -15.12 14.61 15.92
C GLY A 876 -15.25 14.50 14.40
N TYR A 877 -14.25 15.08 13.72
CA TYR A 877 -14.01 14.91 12.30
C TYR A 877 -12.81 14.00 12.09
N TRP A 878 -12.96 12.92 11.30
CA TRP A 878 -11.84 12.01 11.04
C TRP A 878 -10.65 12.73 10.39
N HIS A 879 -9.43 12.21 10.56
CA HIS A 879 -8.24 12.84 10.01
C HIS A 879 -8.18 12.68 8.48
N ARG A 880 -7.90 13.78 7.77
CA ARG A 880 -7.54 13.79 6.36
C ARG A 880 -6.31 14.66 6.13
N ASP A 881 -5.29 14.12 5.46
CA ASP A 881 -4.07 14.85 5.10
C ASP A 881 -4.38 16.16 4.36
N THR A 882 -5.39 16.17 3.46
CA THR A 882 -5.79 17.39 2.74
C THR A 882 -6.43 18.42 3.67
N ALA A 883 -7.30 18.01 4.57
CA ALA A 883 -7.93 18.91 5.54
C ALA A 883 -6.90 19.48 6.53
N TYR A 884 -5.88 18.70 6.84
CA TYR A 884 -4.78 19.10 7.71
C TYR A 884 -3.78 20.01 7.01
N LYS A 885 -3.11 19.53 5.95
CA LYS A 885 -1.98 20.20 5.29
C LYS A 885 -2.41 21.34 4.37
N LYS A 886 -3.55 21.21 3.71
CA LYS A 886 -3.99 22.15 2.66
C LYS A 886 -5.05 23.12 3.15
N PHE A 887 -5.97 22.68 4.00
CA PHE A 887 -7.12 23.49 4.40
C PHE A 887 -7.06 24.02 5.84
N ASP A 888 -6.16 23.49 6.68
CA ASP A 888 -5.98 23.89 8.08
C ASP A 888 -7.27 23.76 8.93
N PHE A 889 -8.01 22.66 8.83
CA PHE A 889 -9.34 22.55 9.47
C PHE A 889 -9.34 22.25 10.96
N TYR A 890 -8.34 21.52 11.45
CA TYR A 890 -8.35 21.03 12.83
C TYR A 890 -7.88 22.10 13.83
N ALA A 891 -8.53 22.14 15.00
CA ALA A 891 -8.05 22.96 16.11
C ALA A 891 -6.76 22.36 16.70
N LEU A 892 -5.73 23.19 16.82
CA LEU A 892 -4.37 22.76 17.20
C LEU A 892 -3.73 23.81 18.11
N GLY A 893 -3.54 23.47 19.38
CA GLY A 893 -3.14 24.42 20.43
C GLY A 893 -4.11 25.58 20.53
N HIS A 894 -3.61 26.80 20.33
CA HIS A 894 -4.41 28.04 20.39
C HIS A 894 -5.11 28.40 19.07
N ARG A 895 -5.05 27.52 18.05
CA ARG A 895 -5.67 27.79 16.75
C ARG A 895 -7.10 27.29 16.71
N ALA A 896 -7.99 28.16 16.22
CA ALA A 896 -9.38 27.85 15.95
C ALA A 896 -9.53 26.75 14.88
N GLY A 897 -10.50 25.87 15.10
CA GLY A 897 -10.82 24.78 14.20
C GLY A 897 -11.78 23.75 14.78
N VAL A 898 -11.85 22.60 14.12
CA VAL A 898 -12.71 21.48 14.51
C VAL A 898 -11.95 20.41 15.30
N ALA A 899 -12.67 19.65 16.12
CA ALA A 899 -12.12 18.50 16.83
C ALA A 899 -11.79 17.35 15.88
N CYS A 900 -10.65 16.69 16.11
CA CYS A 900 -10.24 15.52 15.34
C CYS A 900 -10.70 14.25 16.06
N SER A 901 -11.25 13.28 15.32
CA SER A 901 -11.66 12.00 15.90
C SER A 901 -10.49 11.09 16.30
N HIS A 902 -9.27 11.48 15.93
CA HIS A 902 -8.02 10.78 16.27
C HIS A 902 -7.28 11.54 17.37
N GLY A 903 -6.26 10.90 17.96
CA GLY A 903 -5.37 11.54 18.92
C GLY A 903 -6.11 11.95 20.20
N LEU A 904 -6.33 13.26 20.38
CA LEU A 904 -6.89 13.84 21.60
C LEU A 904 -8.23 13.22 22.00
N LEU A 905 -9.18 13.11 21.07
CA LEU A 905 -10.50 12.56 21.39
C LEU A 905 -10.42 11.12 21.95
N LEU A 906 -9.49 10.30 21.44
CA LEU A 906 -9.28 8.93 21.93
C LEU A 906 -8.78 8.92 23.38
N GLY A 907 -7.80 9.78 23.69
CA GLY A 907 -7.28 9.93 25.05
C GLY A 907 -8.34 10.46 26.02
N GLN A 908 -9.13 11.43 25.56
CA GLN A 908 -10.23 12.01 26.32
C GLN A 908 -11.31 10.98 26.67
N ILE A 909 -11.74 10.18 25.68
CA ILE A 909 -12.72 9.10 25.90
C ILE A 909 -12.20 8.09 26.92
N LEU A 910 -10.93 7.67 26.80
CA LEU A 910 -10.31 6.72 27.73
C LEU A 910 -10.27 7.29 29.16
N GLN A 911 -9.83 8.54 29.32
CA GLN A 911 -9.77 9.19 30.62
C GLN A 911 -11.17 9.39 31.21
N TYR A 912 -12.14 9.82 30.41
CA TYR A 912 -13.53 9.97 30.82
C TYR A 912 -14.11 8.63 31.30
N LYS A 913 -13.92 7.54 30.53
CA LYS A 913 -14.42 6.21 30.92
C LYS A 913 -13.78 5.70 32.21
N ARG A 914 -12.50 6.03 32.47
CA ARG A 914 -11.83 5.70 33.73
C ARG A 914 -12.40 6.45 34.93
N LEU A 915 -12.66 7.75 34.77
CA LEU A 915 -13.21 8.59 35.83
C LEU A 915 -14.70 8.32 36.08
N HIS A 916 -15.43 7.94 35.03
CA HIS A 916 -16.88 7.72 35.04
C HIS A 916 -17.25 6.37 34.42
N PRO A 917 -16.90 5.23 35.05
CA PRO A 917 -17.07 3.90 34.45
C PRO A 917 -18.53 3.54 34.15
N GLN A 918 -19.47 4.10 34.91
CA GLN A 918 -20.91 3.84 34.78
C GLN A 918 -21.57 4.67 33.67
N ASN A 919 -20.95 5.79 33.27
CA ASN A 919 -21.55 6.68 32.27
C ASN A 919 -21.44 6.03 30.88
N LYS A 920 -22.52 6.19 30.11
CA LYS A 920 -22.58 5.74 28.72
C LYS A 920 -21.95 6.79 27.81
N ILE A 921 -21.16 6.34 26.84
CA ILE A 921 -20.45 7.24 25.92
C ILE A 921 -21.01 7.09 24.51
N ILE A 922 -21.40 8.20 23.90
CA ILE A 922 -21.88 8.31 22.53
C ILE A 922 -20.88 9.17 21.74
N VAL A 923 -20.54 8.73 20.53
CA VAL A 923 -19.73 9.52 19.60
C VAL A 923 -20.51 9.80 18.33
N ILE A 924 -20.72 11.08 18.03
CA ILE A 924 -21.27 11.55 16.75
C ILE A 924 -20.08 11.90 15.86
N ASN A 925 -19.86 11.17 14.77
CA ASN A 925 -18.61 11.24 14.03
C ASN A 925 -18.80 11.62 12.57
N HIS A 926 -18.13 12.67 12.11
CA HIS A 926 -18.08 13.03 10.70
C HIS A 926 -16.91 12.31 10.02
N TRP A 927 -17.19 11.40 9.10
CA TRP A 927 -16.18 10.55 8.46
C TRP A 927 -16.64 9.95 7.14
N GLY A 928 -15.79 9.16 6.50
CA GLY A 928 -16.11 8.49 5.24
C GLY A 928 -15.96 9.40 4.03
N ILE A 929 -16.32 8.85 2.87
CA ILE A 929 -16.12 9.49 1.57
C ILE A 929 -17.47 9.66 0.90
N ASP A 930 -17.72 10.85 0.36
CA ASP A 930 -18.96 11.26 -0.30
C ASP A 930 -19.47 10.15 -1.24
N PHE A 931 -20.69 9.70 -0.97
CA PHE A 931 -21.45 8.71 -1.72
C PHE A 931 -20.77 7.34 -1.88
N LYS A 932 -19.77 7.01 -1.05
CA LYS A 932 -19.10 5.71 -1.07
C LYS A 932 -19.60 4.77 0.03
N PRO A 933 -19.44 3.44 -0.16
CA PRO A 933 -19.59 2.47 0.91
C PRO A 933 -18.63 2.73 2.08
N ILE A 934 -18.78 1.97 3.17
CA ILE A 934 -17.95 2.07 4.36
C ILE A 934 -16.47 1.97 3.97
N HIS A 935 -15.68 2.98 4.35
CA HIS A 935 -14.25 3.01 4.12
C HIS A 935 -13.51 2.27 5.25
N SER A 936 -12.40 1.58 4.95
CA SER A 936 -11.66 0.79 5.95
C SER A 936 -11.21 1.60 7.16
N GLU A 937 -10.88 2.89 6.97
CA GLU A 937 -10.51 3.77 8.08
C GLU A 937 -11.69 4.13 8.99
N GLN A 938 -12.94 4.13 8.48
CA GLN A 938 -14.11 4.26 9.34
C GLN A 938 -14.20 3.04 10.28
N GLU A 939 -14.00 1.83 9.74
CA GLU A 939 -14.10 0.59 10.53
C GLU A 939 -13.02 0.48 11.59
N LYS A 940 -11.78 0.81 11.24
CA LYS A 940 -10.68 0.85 12.19
C LYS A 940 -10.95 1.83 13.32
N LEU A 941 -11.35 3.06 12.99
CA LEU A 941 -11.65 4.06 14.01
C LEU A 941 -12.84 3.63 14.89
N ALA A 942 -13.89 3.05 14.30
CA ALA A 942 -15.01 2.50 15.05
C ALA A 942 -14.60 1.37 15.99
N TYR A 943 -13.70 0.48 15.54
CA TYR A 943 -13.12 -0.56 16.37
C TYR A 943 -12.34 0.04 17.56
N THR A 944 -11.46 1.01 17.32
CA THR A 944 -10.72 1.69 18.39
C THR A 944 -11.64 2.38 19.38
N LEU A 945 -12.61 3.17 18.91
CA LEU A 945 -13.55 3.89 19.76
C LEU A 945 -14.34 2.93 20.67
N THR A 946 -14.89 1.85 20.10
CA THR A 946 -15.64 0.85 20.88
C THR A 946 -14.74 0.11 21.87
N GLN A 947 -13.48 -0.18 21.53
CA GLN A 947 -12.52 -0.75 22.49
C GLN A 947 -12.21 0.17 23.68
N LEU A 948 -12.19 1.49 23.47
CA LEU A 948 -11.95 2.49 24.52
C LEU A 948 -13.14 2.70 25.46
N GLY A 949 -14.28 2.05 25.19
CA GLY A 949 -15.46 2.10 26.03
C GLY A 949 -16.60 2.98 25.49
N VAL A 950 -16.56 3.35 24.20
CA VAL A 950 -17.71 3.98 23.53
C VAL A 950 -18.85 2.97 23.41
N ASP A 951 -20.04 3.37 23.84
CA ASP A 951 -21.24 2.52 23.85
C ASP A 951 -22.05 2.62 22.55
N LEU A 952 -22.02 3.75 21.86
CA LEU A 952 -22.73 3.95 20.59
C LEU A 952 -21.95 4.91 19.68
N ILE A 953 -21.84 4.56 18.40
CA ILE A 953 -21.29 5.46 17.37
C ILE A 953 -22.35 5.76 16.32
N ILE A 954 -22.54 7.05 16.04
CA ILE A 954 -23.43 7.57 15.00
C ILE A 954 -22.60 8.38 14.02
N GLY A 955 -22.35 7.80 12.85
CA GLY A 955 -21.60 8.43 11.78
C GLY A 955 -22.45 9.27 10.84
N HIS A 956 -21.83 10.24 10.17
CA HIS A 956 -22.38 11.03 9.06
C HIS A 956 -21.22 11.59 8.19
N GLY A 957 -21.50 12.35 7.12
CA GLY A 957 -20.48 12.90 6.21
C GLY A 957 -20.38 12.27 4.81
N PRO A 958 -20.69 10.97 4.58
CA PRO A 958 -20.74 10.42 3.22
C PRO A 958 -21.92 10.91 2.38
N HIS A 959 -22.80 11.78 2.91
CA HIS A 959 -24.03 12.25 2.26
C HIS A 959 -25.04 11.17 1.84
N THR A 960 -24.84 9.92 2.26
CA THR A 960 -25.71 8.75 2.06
C THR A 960 -25.70 7.89 3.32
N ILE A 961 -26.76 7.11 3.54
CA ILE A 961 -26.76 6.08 4.59
C ILE A 961 -25.70 5.01 4.33
N GLN A 962 -25.15 4.45 5.40
CA GLN A 962 -24.24 3.30 5.38
C GLN A 962 -24.68 2.26 6.42
N PRO A 963 -24.39 0.96 6.19
CA PRO A 963 -24.87 -0.13 7.05
C PRO A 963 -24.53 0.01 8.53
N ILE A 964 -25.33 -0.64 9.37
CA ILE A 964 -25.10 -0.78 10.81
C ILE A 964 -24.20 -2.01 11.02
N LYS A 965 -23.25 -1.94 11.97
CA LYS A 965 -22.49 -3.11 12.44
C LYS A 965 -22.45 -3.14 13.96
N TYR A 966 -22.19 -4.32 14.53
CA TYR A 966 -21.81 -4.46 15.94
C TYR A 966 -20.32 -4.72 16.03
N ILE A 967 -19.57 -3.80 16.64
CA ILE A 967 -18.12 -3.88 16.80
C ILE A 967 -17.81 -3.92 18.30
N ASN A 968 -17.06 -4.92 18.75
CA ASN A 968 -16.85 -5.20 20.18
C ASN A 968 -18.17 -5.29 20.99
N GLY A 969 -19.23 -5.79 20.34
CA GLY A 969 -20.57 -5.89 20.93
C GLY A 969 -21.36 -4.59 20.98
N LYS A 970 -20.82 -3.47 20.50
CA LYS A 970 -21.45 -2.13 20.50
C LYS A 970 -21.97 -1.75 19.12
N PRO A 971 -23.16 -1.11 19.01
CA PRO A 971 -23.69 -0.70 17.72
C PRO A 971 -22.94 0.50 17.14
N VAL A 972 -22.68 0.40 15.84
CA VAL A 972 -22.02 1.42 15.01
C VAL A 972 -22.90 1.66 13.80
N ILE A 973 -23.53 2.84 13.73
CA ILE A 973 -24.19 3.31 12.52
C ILE A 973 -23.14 4.07 11.72
N PHE A 974 -22.66 3.51 10.61
CA PHE A 974 -21.55 4.13 9.88
C PHE A 974 -21.94 5.45 9.22
N SER A 975 -23.17 5.60 8.76
CA SER A 975 -23.67 6.89 8.29
C SER A 975 -25.19 6.94 8.38
N ILE A 976 -25.71 8.00 9.00
CA ILE A 976 -27.12 8.37 8.95
C ILE A 976 -27.45 9.22 7.71
N GLY A 977 -26.47 9.56 6.89
CA GLY A 977 -26.66 10.33 5.65
C GLY A 977 -27.13 11.77 5.90
N ASN A 978 -27.67 12.37 4.83
CA ASN A 978 -28.15 13.76 4.88
C ASN A 978 -29.41 13.91 5.72
N GLY A 979 -29.46 14.97 6.53
CA GLY A 979 -30.70 15.45 7.13
C GLY A 979 -31.39 16.42 6.17
N ILE A 980 -31.27 17.72 6.46
CA ILE A 980 -31.63 18.80 5.55
C ILE A 980 -30.35 19.29 4.89
N PHE A 981 -29.91 18.64 3.83
CA PHE A 981 -28.73 19.08 3.08
C PHE A 981 -29.14 19.42 1.65
N ASN A 982 -29.48 20.68 1.42
CA ASN A 982 -30.02 21.14 0.14
C ASN A 982 -28.90 21.32 -0.88
N SER A 983 -28.90 20.47 -1.90
CA SER A 983 -27.87 20.35 -2.93
C SER A 983 -28.47 20.01 -4.29
N ASN A 984 -27.64 19.76 -5.29
CA ASN A 984 -28.08 19.32 -6.61
C ASN A 984 -28.45 17.83 -6.70
N GLY A 985 -28.52 17.10 -5.58
CA GLY A 985 -29.06 15.73 -5.54
C GLY A 985 -28.26 14.74 -6.38
N GLU A 986 -26.95 14.62 -6.12
CA GLU A 986 -26.01 13.82 -6.93
C GLU A 986 -26.10 12.29 -6.71
N TYR A 987 -27.13 11.79 -6.02
CA TYR A 987 -27.31 10.37 -5.71
C TYR A 987 -27.20 9.47 -6.95
N ASP A 988 -27.91 9.81 -8.03
CA ASP A 988 -27.95 9.01 -9.26
C ASP A 988 -26.58 8.96 -9.96
N LYS A 989 -25.84 10.08 -9.96
CA LYS A 989 -24.48 10.19 -10.51
C LYS A 989 -23.50 9.26 -9.80
N HIS A 990 -23.69 9.07 -8.50
CA HIS A 990 -22.82 8.26 -7.66
C HIS A 990 -23.35 6.85 -7.39
N GLN A 991 -24.54 6.49 -7.94
CA GLN A 991 -25.25 5.24 -7.64
C GLN A 991 -25.44 5.02 -6.12
N ALA A 992 -25.61 6.12 -5.38
CA ALA A 992 -25.81 6.09 -3.94
C ALA A 992 -27.29 6.13 -3.60
N MET A 993 -27.63 5.64 -2.41
CA MET A 993 -29.02 5.61 -2.01
C MET A 993 -29.53 6.99 -1.56
N PRO A 994 -30.69 7.43 -2.05
CA PRO A 994 -31.25 8.77 -1.80
C PRO A 994 -31.93 8.91 -0.43
N TYR A 995 -31.30 8.37 0.61
CA TYR A 995 -31.85 8.31 1.96
C TYR A 995 -30.92 8.96 2.97
N GLY A 996 -31.53 9.51 4.00
CA GLY A 996 -30.90 9.82 5.28
C GLY A 996 -31.75 9.26 6.41
N CYS A 997 -31.36 9.51 7.66
CA CYS A 997 -32.05 9.03 8.84
C CYS A 997 -32.11 10.10 9.94
N ILE A 998 -33.21 10.11 10.67
CA ILE A 998 -33.32 10.76 11.97
C ILE A 998 -33.13 9.69 13.03
N VAL A 999 -32.15 9.86 13.90
CA VAL A 999 -31.90 8.95 15.01
C VAL A 999 -32.58 9.50 16.25
N ARG A 1000 -33.46 8.71 16.87
CA ARG A 1000 -34.14 9.03 18.13
C ARG A 1000 -33.66 8.05 19.19
N LEU A 1001 -32.98 8.60 20.18
CA LEU A 1001 -32.44 7.86 21.29
C LEU A 1001 -33.33 8.06 22.52
N ASN A 1002 -33.85 6.95 23.06
CA ASN A 1002 -34.48 6.92 24.38
C ASN A 1002 -33.43 6.46 25.41
N ILE A 1003 -32.90 7.40 26.18
CA ILE A 1003 -31.84 7.14 27.16
C ILE A 1003 -32.35 6.46 28.44
N ASP A 1004 -33.66 6.45 28.70
CA ASP A 1004 -34.23 5.72 29.84
C ASP A 1004 -34.30 4.22 29.56
N GLU A 1005 -34.81 3.86 28.38
CA GLU A 1005 -34.96 2.46 27.93
C GLU A 1005 -33.71 1.90 27.22
N ILE A 1006 -32.70 2.74 26.95
CA ILE A 1006 -31.49 2.39 26.18
C ILE A 1006 -31.88 1.81 24.80
N LYS A 1007 -32.84 2.48 24.14
CA LYS A 1007 -33.34 2.11 22.83
C LYS A 1007 -33.00 3.19 21.81
N LEU A 1008 -32.49 2.74 20.67
CA LEU A 1008 -32.18 3.58 19.53
C LEU A 1008 -33.16 3.26 18.41
N ARG A 1009 -33.90 4.27 17.94
CA ARG A 1009 -34.75 4.18 16.76
C ARG A 1009 -34.17 5.00 15.62
N ILE A 1010 -34.16 4.42 14.43
CA ILE A 1010 -33.65 5.01 13.20
C ILE A 1010 -34.84 5.17 12.26
N TYR A 1011 -35.19 6.42 11.94
CA TYR A 1011 -36.31 6.78 11.08
C TYR A 1011 -35.78 7.24 9.73
N PRO A 1012 -35.92 6.44 8.65
CA PRO A 1012 -35.42 6.84 7.35
C PRO A 1012 -36.25 7.97 6.73
N ILE A 1013 -35.55 8.87 6.05
CA ILE A 1013 -36.12 9.97 5.27
C ILE A 1013 -35.57 9.95 3.85
N TYR A 1014 -36.42 10.32 2.88
CA TYR A 1014 -36.03 10.50 1.49
C TYR A 1014 -35.42 11.89 1.28
N THR A 1015 -34.22 11.96 0.71
CA THR A 1015 -33.39 13.18 0.71
C THR A 1015 -32.91 13.59 -0.68
N ASN A 1016 -33.36 12.93 -1.77
CA ASN A 1016 -33.01 13.36 -3.13
C ASN A 1016 -33.67 14.71 -3.47
N ASN A 1017 -32.86 15.77 -3.36
CA ASN A 1017 -33.24 17.16 -3.58
C ASN A 1017 -33.87 17.48 -4.94
N LEU A 1018 -33.54 16.72 -5.99
CA LEU A 1018 -34.19 16.89 -7.30
C LEU A 1018 -35.65 16.46 -7.30
N LYS A 1019 -36.02 15.54 -6.39
CA LYS A 1019 -37.39 15.01 -6.26
C LYS A 1019 -38.14 15.59 -5.07
N THR A 1020 -37.46 15.81 -3.95
CA THR A 1020 -38.06 16.39 -2.74
C THR A 1020 -38.30 17.89 -2.88
N PHE A 1021 -37.68 18.53 -3.87
CA PHE A 1021 -37.61 19.98 -4.00
C PHE A 1021 -37.20 20.64 -2.67
N TRP A 1022 -36.12 20.08 -2.08
CA TRP A 1022 -35.47 20.56 -0.85
C TRP A 1022 -36.35 20.42 0.40
N GLN A 1023 -37.29 19.47 0.41
CA GLN A 1023 -38.13 19.11 1.56
C GLN A 1023 -38.09 17.60 1.82
N PRO A 1024 -37.10 17.10 2.58
CA PRO A 1024 -37.02 15.70 2.98
C PRO A 1024 -38.31 15.21 3.65
N TYR A 1025 -38.62 13.92 3.50
CA TYR A 1025 -39.85 13.34 4.03
C TYR A 1025 -39.69 11.88 4.45
N LEU A 1026 -40.55 11.42 5.36
CA LEU A 1026 -40.56 10.04 5.86
C LEU A 1026 -40.82 9.03 4.75
N VAL A 1027 -40.06 7.95 4.74
CA VAL A 1027 -40.18 6.90 3.71
C VAL A 1027 -41.53 6.15 3.76
N GLY A 1028 -42.04 5.76 2.59
CA GLY A 1028 -43.15 4.81 2.46
C GLY A 1028 -42.71 3.35 2.64
N GLU A 1029 -43.63 2.39 2.48
CA GLU A 1029 -43.35 0.94 2.64
C GLU A 1029 -42.21 0.44 1.74
N GLU A 1030 -42.27 0.69 0.43
CA GLU A 1030 -41.26 0.22 -0.53
C GLU A 1030 -39.87 0.81 -0.24
N GLN A 1031 -39.83 2.10 0.06
CA GLN A 1031 -38.59 2.79 0.42
C GLN A 1031 -38.03 2.28 1.75
N PHE A 1032 -38.91 2.04 2.73
CA PHE A 1032 -38.51 1.49 4.02
C PHE A 1032 -37.95 0.08 3.87
N LYS A 1033 -38.52 -0.75 3.00
CA LYS A 1033 -37.98 -2.08 2.69
C LYS A 1033 -36.54 -2.00 2.16
N GLN A 1034 -36.27 -1.10 1.21
CA GLN A 1034 -34.92 -0.89 0.66
C GLN A 1034 -33.92 -0.44 1.74
N VAL A 1035 -34.30 0.55 2.55
CA VAL A 1035 -33.43 1.06 3.62
C VAL A 1035 -33.19 -0.01 4.68
N LYS A 1036 -34.25 -0.73 5.07
CA LYS A 1036 -34.18 -1.82 6.04
C LYS A 1036 -33.20 -2.88 5.59
N GLU A 1037 -33.38 -3.42 4.39
CA GLU A 1037 -32.49 -4.44 3.82
C GLU A 1037 -31.04 -3.95 3.84
N TYR A 1038 -30.76 -2.75 3.33
CA TYR A 1038 -29.41 -2.23 3.26
C TYR A 1038 -28.76 -1.94 4.63
N LEU A 1039 -29.49 -1.34 5.57
CA LEU A 1039 -28.92 -0.96 6.87
C LEU A 1039 -28.63 -2.17 7.75
N THR A 1040 -29.39 -3.26 7.59
CA THR A 1040 -29.29 -4.44 8.46
C THR A 1040 -28.55 -5.63 7.85
N ASP A 1041 -28.20 -5.58 6.55
CA ASP A 1041 -27.65 -6.71 5.78
C ASP A 1041 -26.36 -7.32 6.37
N LEU A 1042 -25.60 -6.53 7.13
CA LEU A 1042 -24.30 -6.92 7.66
C LEU A 1042 -24.35 -7.46 9.10
N VAL A 1043 -25.54 -7.71 9.67
CA VAL A 1043 -25.71 -7.99 11.10
C VAL A 1043 -26.64 -9.19 11.35
N ASP A 1044 -26.07 -10.25 11.94
CA ASP A 1044 -26.79 -11.44 12.46
C ASP A 1044 -27.42 -11.18 13.86
N LYS A 1045 -28.04 -10.02 14.08
CA LYS A 1045 -28.83 -9.73 15.29
C LYS A 1045 -30.28 -9.40 14.94
N GLN A 1046 -31.18 -9.67 15.88
CA GLN A 1046 -32.59 -9.29 15.74
C GLN A 1046 -32.75 -7.76 15.87
N PHE A 1047 -33.12 -7.13 14.76
CA PHE A 1047 -33.63 -5.76 14.73
C PHE A 1047 -35.15 -5.77 14.94
N ILE A 1048 -35.67 -4.79 15.66
CA ILE A 1048 -37.12 -4.60 15.78
C ILE A 1048 -37.54 -3.58 14.72
N PHE A 1049 -38.49 -3.94 13.87
CA PHE A 1049 -39.06 -3.05 12.87
C PHE A 1049 -40.45 -2.65 13.31
N GLY A 1050 -40.76 -1.35 13.23
CA GLY A 1050 -42.04 -0.84 13.68
C GLY A 1050 -42.51 0.39 12.91
N ASN A 1051 -43.69 0.86 13.27
CA ASN A 1051 -44.29 2.07 12.75
C ASN A 1051 -45.04 2.77 13.88
N ASP A 1052 -44.76 4.04 14.11
CA ASP A 1052 -45.47 4.88 15.08
C ASP A 1052 -45.96 6.19 14.42
N ASN A 1053 -46.38 7.15 15.24
CA ASN A 1053 -46.86 8.46 14.77
C ASN A 1053 -45.75 9.33 14.14
N LEU A 1054 -44.48 8.99 14.35
CA LEU A 1054 -43.33 9.64 13.72
C LEU A 1054 -42.87 8.90 12.45
N GLY A 1055 -43.37 7.69 12.21
CA GLY A 1055 -43.16 6.94 10.97
C GLY A 1055 -42.56 5.55 11.20
N LYS A 1056 -42.02 4.98 10.12
CA LYS A 1056 -41.41 3.64 10.14
C LYS A 1056 -39.99 3.72 10.69
N PHE A 1057 -39.63 2.75 11.54
CA PHE A 1057 -38.34 2.75 12.21
C PHE A 1057 -37.69 1.37 12.30
N ILE A 1058 -36.36 1.41 12.43
CA ILE A 1058 -35.51 0.30 12.83
C ILE A 1058 -35.06 0.56 14.27
N GLU A 1059 -35.33 -0.36 15.18
CA GLU A 1059 -35.01 -0.25 16.61
C GLU A 1059 -33.91 -1.25 17.01
N ILE A 1060 -32.93 -0.76 17.77
CA ILE A 1060 -31.82 -1.54 18.35
C ILE A 1060 -31.54 -1.14 19.80
N LEU A 1061 -30.98 -2.08 20.57
CA LEU A 1061 -30.41 -1.85 21.90
C LEU A 1061 -28.92 -1.48 21.79
N PHE A 1062 -28.40 -0.62 22.68
CA PHE A 1062 -26.99 -0.18 22.66
C PHE A 1062 -26.23 -0.21 24.01
#